data_AF-A0A1G0B926-F1
#
_entry.id   AF-A0A1G0B926-F1
#
_cell.length_a   1.000
_cell.length_b   1.000
_cell.length_c   1.000
_cell.angle_alpha   90.00
_cell.angle_beta   90.00
_cell.angle_gamma   90.00
#
_symmetry.space_group_name_H-M   'P 1'
#
loop_
_entity.id
_entity.type
_entity.pdbx_description
1 polymer ?
#
loop_
_entity_poly.entity_id
_entity_poly.type
_entity_poly.pdbx_seq_one_letter_code
_entity_poly.pdbx_strand_id
1 'polypeptide(L)'
;MEPQIPYIPINKVRIVTAASLFDGHDAAINIMRRIIQATGVEVIHLGHDRSVEEVVNTAIQEDANAIAMTSYQGGHNEYFKYMYDLLNEKGAGHIKIFGGGGGVILPSEIEELHQYGIEKIYSPDDGRAMGLQGMINDLVKRSDYAVGDVIKDEVAELENKNPRALARIISSAENFPEIAKPILDKIREKNKNSKTPVLGITGTGGAGKSSLVDEIVRRFLIDFPEKTIGLISVDPSKRKTGGALLGDRIRMNAINNSRVFMRSLATRQSNLALSKYVADAIEVVKAANYDIIILETSGIGQSDTEIMDHSDVSLYVMTPEFGAATQLEKIDMLDFADLVALNKFDKRGALDAIRDVKKQYQRNHNLWDVNPDEMPVFGTIASQFNDPGMNTLYKSIMDKIVEKTNSDLKSTFEITREMSEKIFVIPPHRTRYLSEIAENNRKYDETALTQVEVAQKLYGIFKTVESVTGKVPTLTKASLDVVTPSGVEEQFVKLLVAEFDRVKMNLDPYNWEIILTWDEKVNKYKNPIYSFKVRDKEIKIATHTESLSHSQIPKVALPKYQAWGDILKWNLQENVPGEFPFASGLYPFKREGEDPSRMFAGEGGPERTNKRFHYVSAGLPAKRLSTAFDSVTLYGNDPHIRPDIYGKIGNAGVSICCLDDAKKLYSGFDLSHPATSVSMTINGPAPMLLGFFMNAAIDQNCEKYIVENGLQKEVEAKINDIYKKKGVARPSYQGELPEGNNGLGLMLLGVTGDQVLPLDVYTDIKIKTLAQVRGTVQADILKEDQAQNTCIFSTEFALRLMGDVQEYFIKENVRNFYSVSISGYHIAEAGANPITQLAFTLANGFTYVEYYLSRGMNINDFGPNLSFFFSNGIDPEYAVIGRVARKICAKALKNKYGANER
;
A
#
# COMPACT_ATOMS: atom_id res chain seq x y z
N MET A 1 28.61 17.57 -15.34
CA MET A 1 29.48 16.42 -15.01
C MET A 1 29.67 15.62 -16.28
N GLU A 2 30.90 15.26 -16.63
CA GLU A 2 31.15 14.32 -17.72
C GLU A 2 30.51 12.95 -17.39
N PRO A 3 29.95 12.25 -18.38
CA PRO A 3 29.37 10.92 -18.16
C PRO A 3 30.49 9.95 -17.73
N GLN A 4 30.42 9.46 -16.50
CA GLN A 4 31.39 8.48 -16.00
C GLN A 4 31.17 7.11 -16.65
N ILE A 5 32.26 6.50 -17.10
CA ILE A 5 32.23 5.18 -17.73
C ILE A 5 32.03 4.11 -16.65
N PRO A 6 31.10 3.14 -16.83
CA PRO A 6 30.93 2.03 -15.90
C PRO A 6 32.19 1.17 -15.77
N TYR A 7 32.54 0.77 -14.54
CA TYR A 7 33.58 -0.22 -14.29
C TYR A 7 33.19 -1.58 -14.87
N ILE A 8 34.15 -2.34 -15.42
CA ILE A 8 33.90 -3.68 -15.95
C ILE A 8 34.51 -4.69 -14.97
N PRO A 9 33.71 -5.50 -14.27
CA PRO A 9 34.22 -6.47 -13.31
C PRO A 9 34.97 -7.60 -14.01
N ILE A 10 36.04 -8.08 -13.38
CA ILE A 10 36.86 -9.20 -13.82
C ILE A 10 36.16 -10.52 -13.44
N ASN A 11 35.62 -10.61 -12.22
CA ASN A 11 34.90 -11.77 -11.73
C ASN A 11 33.39 -11.65 -11.92
N LYS A 12 32.66 -12.76 -11.70
CA LYS A 12 31.19 -12.76 -11.65
C LYS A 12 30.71 -12.27 -10.29
N VAL A 13 30.68 -10.94 -10.14
CA VAL A 13 30.26 -10.28 -8.90
C VAL A 13 28.76 -10.46 -8.67
N ARG A 14 28.41 -10.92 -7.47
CA ARG A 14 27.03 -11.06 -6.98
C ARG A 14 26.80 -10.10 -5.80
N ILE A 15 25.71 -9.33 -5.84
CA ILE A 15 25.38 -8.36 -4.78
C ILE A 15 23.94 -8.56 -4.32
N VAL A 16 23.76 -8.70 -3.00
CA VAL A 16 22.43 -8.67 -2.36
C VAL A 16 22.05 -7.22 -2.08
N THR A 17 20.84 -6.82 -2.46
CA THR A 17 20.34 -5.44 -2.25
C THR A 17 19.01 -5.44 -1.52
N ALA A 18 18.88 -4.64 -0.46
CA ALA A 18 17.64 -4.51 0.31
C ALA A 18 17.54 -3.15 1.05
N ALA A 19 16.35 -2.78 1.49
CA ALA A 19 16.17 -1.78 2.55
C ALA A 19 16.07 -2.47 3.92
N SER A 20 16.46 -1.75 4.98
CA SER A 20 16.52 -2.28 6.35
C SER A 20 15.14 -2.70 6.89
N LEU A 21 15.14 -3.38 8.03
CA LEU A 21 13.91 -3.81 8.71
C LEU A 21 13.01 -2.60 9.03
N PHE A 22 11.72 -2.76 8.80
CA PHE A 22 10.69 -1.74 8.99
C PHE A 22 10.94 -0.44 8.20
N ASP A 23 11.65 -0.54 7.08
CA ASP A 23 11.96 0.59 6.20
C ASP A 23 11.37 0.40 4.81
N GLY A 24 10.30 1.14 4.50
CA GLY A 24 9.64 1.16 3.20
C GLY A 24 10.33 2.03 2.14
N HIS A 25 11.41 2.75 2.48
CA HIS A 25 12.09 3.67 1.56
C HIS A 25 12.98 2.93 0.56
N ASP A 26 12.36 2.37 -0.47
CA ASP A 26 13.04 1.55 -1.49
C ASP A 26 13.48 2.34 -2.74
N ALA A 27 13.04 3.61 -2.87
CA ALA A 27 13.32 4.44 -4.04
C ALA A 27 14.83 4.56 -4.33
N ALA A 28 15.62 4.80 -3.28
CA ALA A 28 17.07 4.91 -3.38
C ALA A 28 17.71 3.58 -3.83
N ILE A 29 17.41 2.47 -3.14
CA ILE A 29 18.00 1.17 -3.47
C ILE A 29 17.56 0.67 -4.86
N ASN A 30 16.35 1.00 -5.29
CA ASN A 30 15.85 0.70 -6.65
C ASN A 30 16.64 1.42 -7.74
N ILE A 31 17.05 2.67 -7.52
CA ILE A 31 17.93 3.39 -8.45
C ILE A 31 19.32 2.76 -8.43
N MET A 32 19.89 2.51 -7.24
CA MET A 32 21.23 1.96 -7.11
C MET A 32 21.34 0.57 -7.77
N ARG A 33 20.40 -0.34 -7.52
CA ARG A 33 20.43 -1.69 -8.10
C ARG A 33 20.35 -1.69 -9.63
N ARG A 34 19.64 -0.73 -10.24
CA ARG A 34 19.56 -0.60 -11.71
C ARG A 34 20.91 -0.24 -12.29
N ILE A 35 21.65 0.63 -11.60
CA ILE A 35 23.01 1.02 -12.00
C ILE A 35 23.98 -0.14 -11.76
N ILE A 36 23.90 -0.84 -10.62
CA ILE A 36 24.70 -2.04 -10.31
C ILE A 36 24.51 -3.12 -11.40
N GLN A 37 23.26 -3.42 -11.77
CA GLN A 37 22.97 -4.37 -12.85
C GLN A 37 23.53 -3.89 -14.21
N ALA A 38 23.47 -2.58 -14.49
CA ALA A 38 24.00 -2.01 -15.72
C ALA A 38 25.53 -2.08 -15.79
N THR A 39 26.22 -2.12 -14.65
CA THR A 39 27.67 -2.34 -14.51
C THR A 39 28.09 -3.81 -14.73
N GLY A 40 27.14 -4.73 -14.94
CA GLY A 40 27.44 -6.13 -15.28
C GLY A 40 27.41 -7.10 -14.11
N VAL A 41 26.84 -6.69 -12.98
CA VAL A 41 26.71 -7.48 -11.74
C VAL A 41 25.41 -8.29 -11.75
N GLU A 42 25.43 -9.48 -11.14
CA GLU A 42 24.23 -10.26 -10.80
C GLU A 42 23.65 -9.74 -9.48
N VAL A 43 22.47 -9.12 -9.53
CA VAL A 43 21.82 -8.50 -8.36
C VAL A 43 20.71 -9.38 -7.83
N ILE A 44 20.85 -9.83 -6.58
CA ILE A 44 19.80 -10.48 -5.82
C ILE A 44 19.07 -9.39 -5.05
N HIS A 45 17.89 -9.01 -5.52
CA HIS A 45 17.13 -7.94 -4.89
C HIS A 45 16.08 -8.53 -3.95
N LEU A 46 16.05 -8.08 -2.70
CA LEU A 46 15.06 -8.51 -1.71
C LEU A 46 13.94 -7.48 -1.52
N GLY A 47 14.04 -6.29 -2.10
CA GLY A 47 13.07 -5.22 -1.88
C GLY A 47 13.32 -4.50 -0.56
N HIS A 48 12.26 -4.31 0.22
CA HIS A 48 12.26 -3.52 1.46
C HIS A 48 11.83 -4.36 2.66
N ASP A 49 11.89 -3.78 3.86
CA ASP A 49 11.48 -4.42 5.11
C ASP A 49 12.16 -5.79 5.36
N ARG A 50 13.50 -5.81 5.33
CA ARG A 50 14.27 -7.04 5.51
C ARG A 50 15.00 -7.05 6.83
N SER A 51 14.84 -8.13 7.59
CA SER A 51 15.61 -8.36 8.83
C SER A 51 17.07 -8.64 8.52
N VAL A 52 17.96 -8.39 9.49
CA VAL A 52 19.38 -8.72 9.32
C VAL A 52 19.57 -10.21 9.02
N GLU A 53 18.85 -11.06 9.76
CA GLU A 53 18.93 -12.51 9.61
C GLU A 53 18.57 -12.95 8.19
N GLU A 54 17.51 -12.40 7.63
CA GLU A 54 17.05 -12.73 6.28
C GLU A 54 18.07 -12.30 5.20
N VAL A 55 18.62 -11.08 5.31
CA VAL A 55 19.63 -10.57 4.38
C VAL A 55 20.92 -11.40 4.47
N VAL A 56 21.37 -11.72 5.68
CA VAL A 56 22.59 -12.52 5.91
C VAL A 56 22.41 -13.95 5.40
N ASN A 57 21.30 -14.60 5.74
CA ASN A 57 20.99 -15.95 5.25
C ASN A 57 20.94 -15.98 3.73
N THR A 58 20.32 -14.96 3.11
CA THR A 58 20.32 -14.81 1.66
C THR A 58 21.74 -14.67 1.11
N ALA A 59 22.54 -13.75 1.64
CA ALA A 59 23.90 -13.51 1.14
C ALA A 59 24.77 -14.76 1.22
N ILE A 60 24.59 -15.58 2.26
CA ILE A 60 25.29 -16.86 2.43
C ILE A 60 24.78 -17.90 1.41
N GLN A 61 23.47 -18.08 1.28
CA GLN A 61 22.89 -19.04 0.33
C GLN A 61 23.23 -18.70 -1.14
N GLU A 62 23.30 -17.40 -1.45
CA GLU A 62 23.64 -16.89 -2.78
C GLU A 62 25.14 -16.73 -3.02
N ASP A 63 25.97 -16.99 -2.00
CA ASP A 63 27.43 -16.84 -1.99
C ASP A 63 27.88 -15.47 -2.56
N ALA A 64 27.25 -14.40 -2.07
CA ALA A 64 27.42 -13.06 -2.62
C ALA A 64 28.76 -12.44 -2.24
N ASN A 65 29.31 -11.57 -3.11
CA ASN A 65 30.51 -10.80 -2.80
C ASN A 65 30.24 -9.68 -1.79
N ALA A 66 29.04 -9.10 -1.87
CA ALA A 66 28.67 -7.95 -1.06
C ALA A 66 27.16 -7.86 -0.81
N ILE A 67 26.82 -7.10 0.24
CA ILE A 67 25.48 -6.66 0.59
C ILE A 67 25.45 -5.14 0.46
N ALA A 68 24.44 -4.57 -0.19
CA ALA A 68 24.20 -3.13 -0.24
C ALA A 68 22.82 -2.81 0.34
N MET A 69 22.82 -2.02 1.42
CA MET A 69 21.62 -1.69 2.20
C MET A 69 21.24 -0.21 2.11
N THR A 70 19.95 0.09 2.24
CA THR A 70 19.48 1.43 2.61
C THR A 70 18.80 1.44 3.97
N SER A 71 19.02 2.49 4.76
CA SER A 71 18.40 2.67 6.08
C SER A 71 18.03 4.14 6.33
N TYR A 72 16.74 4.44 6.30
CA TYR A 72 16.18 5.80 6.48
C TYR A 72 15.37 5.99 7.77
N GLN A 73 15.09 4.92 8.52
CA GLN A 73 14.24 4.93 9.72
C GLN A 73 15.01 5.07 11.05
N GLY A 74 16.34 5.22 10.99
CA GLY A 74 17.20 5.11 12.17
C GLY A 74 17.42 3.65 12.61
N GLY A 75 18.15 3.48 13.72
CA GLY A 75 18.60 2.16 14.21
C GLY A 75 19.67 1.51 13.31
N HIS A 76 20.30 2.29 12.42
CA HIS A 76 21.29 1.80 11.46
C HIS A 76 22.55 1.28 12.13
N ASN A 77 22.98 1.87 13.25
CA ASN A 77 24.18 1.44 13.94
C ASN A 77 24.03 -0.01 14.44
N GLU A 78 22.95 -0.30 15.14
CA GLU A 78 22.62 -1.64 15.64
C GLU A 78 22.40 -2.60 14.48
N TYR A 79 21.70 -2.17 13.43
CA TYR A 79 21.40 -2.99 12.25
C TYR A 79 22.68 -3.44 11.52
N PHE A 80 23.59 -2.51 11.21
CA PHE A 80 24.83 -2.83 10.48
C PHE A 80 25.82 -3.62 11.35
N LYS A 81 25.96 -3.29 12.63
CA LYS A 81 26.81 -4.06 13.56
C LYS A 81 26.32 -5.49 13.71
N TYR A 82 25.01 -5.68 13.90
CA TYR A 82 24.42 -7.01 13.99
C TYR A 82 24.62 -7.82 12.70
N MET A 83 24.52 -7.18 11.53
CA MET A 83 24.81 -7.83 10.24
C MET A 83 26.26 -8.29 10.14
N TYR A 84 27.21 -7.45 10.56
CA TYR A 84 28.63 -7.79 10.60
C TYR A 84 28.90 -8.96 11.55
N ASP A 85 28.37 -8.91 12.77
CA ASP A 85 28.53 -9.95 13.77
C ASP A 85 27.97 -11.29 13.30
N LEU A 86 26.76 -11.28 12.72
CA LEU A 86 26.08 -12.49 12.26
C LEU A 86 26.79 -13.12 11.05
N LEU A 87 27.36 -12.32 10.14
CA LEU A 87 28.20 -12.84 9.05
C LEU A 87 29.46 -13.53 9.58
N ASN A 88 30.12 -12.93 10.59
CA ASN A 88 31.30 -13.53 11.20
C ASN A 88 30.97 -14.82 11.97
N GLU A 89 29.89 -14.81 12.75
CA GLU A 89 29.39 -15.97 13.48
C GLU A 89 29.10 -17.15 12.54
N LYS A 90 28.52 -16.89 11.36
CA LYS A 90 28.21 -17.90 10.35
C LYS A 90 29.38 -18.21 9.40
N GLY A 91 30.60 -17.73 9.69
CA GLY A 91 31.79 -18.03 8.90
C GLY A 91 31.78 -17.44 7.48
N ALA A 92 31.07 -16.33 7.29
CA ALA A 92 30.86 -15.62 6.02
C ALA A 92 31.40 -14.17 6.05
N GLY A 93 32.37 -13.86 6.93
CA GLY A 93 32.97 -12.52 7.07
C GLY A 93 33.71 -11.98 5.83
N HIS A 94 33.83 -12.75 4.75
CA HIS A 94 34.36 -12.28 3.47
C HIS A 94 33.37 -11.38 2.71
N ILE A 95 32.06 -11.52 2.99
CA ILE A 95 31.01 -10.73 2.34
C ILE A 95 31.09 -9.29 2.82
N LYS A 96 31.28 -8.35 1.89
CA LYS A 96 31.45 -6.93 2.21
C LYS A 96 30.11 -6.22 2.41
N ILE A 97 30.02 -5.32 3.37
CA ILE A 97 28.78 -4.59 3.69
C ILE A 97 28.91 -3.14 3.22
N PHE A 98 27.93 -2.70 2.44
CA PHE A 98 27.77 -1.32 1.97
C PHE A 98 26.42 -0.75 2.42
N GLY A 99 26.36 0.57 2.60
CA GLY A 99 25.13 1.22 3.06
C GLY A 99 24.95 2.68 2.63
N GLY A 100 23.73 3.18 2.80
CA GLY A 100 23.39 4.60 2.67
C GLY A 100 22.04 4.93 3.33
N GLY A 101 21.91 6.14 3.87
CA GLY A 101 20.69 6.60 4.57
C GLY A 101 20.41 8.08 4.38
N GLY A 102 20.98 8.70 3.33
CA GLY A 102 20.93 10.15 3.16
C GLY A 102 21.52 10.88 4.37
N GLY A 103 20.80 11.87 4.89
CA GLY A 103 21.21 12.63 6.08
C GLY A 103 20.91 11.95 7.42
N VAL A 104 20.35 10.74 7.43
CA VAL A 104 20.00 10.02 8.66
C VAL A 104 21.23 9.44 9.36
N ILE A 105 22.24 9.03 8.59
CA ILE A 105 23.50 8.49 9.12
C ILE A 105 24.52 9.62 9.21
N LEU A 106 24.89 10.01 10.42
CA LEU A 106 25.79 11.13 10.68
C LEU A 106 27.25 10.76 10.34
N PRO A 107 28.11 11.74 10.00
CA PRO A 107 29.53 11.47 9.70
C PRO A 107 30.27 10.70 10.80
N SER A 108 29.98 10.98 12.08
CA SER A 108 30.57 10.25 13.22
C SER A 108 30.13 8.79 13.28
N GLU A 109 28.88 8.50 12.93
CA GLU A 109 28.34 7.14 12.87
C GLU A 109 28.90 6.38 11.66
N ILE A 110 29.09 7.06 10.53
CA ILE A 110 29.78 6.50 9.36
C ILE A 110 31.19 6.04 9.75
N GLU A 111 31.95 6.89 10.45
CA GLU A 111 33.30 6.55 10.90
C GLU A 111 33.30 5.36 11.88
N GLU A 112 32.37 5.35 12.85
CA GLU A 112 32.20 4.25 13.79
C GLU A 112 31.88 2.92 13.08
N LEU A 113 30.97 2.94 12.11
CA LEU A 113 30.62 1.75 11.33
C LEU A 113 31.79 1.24 10.48
N HIS A 114 32.60 2.14 9.89
CA HIS A 114 33.80 1.72 9.15
C HIS A 114 34.84 1.10 10.08
N GLN A 115 35.04 1.67 11.27
CA GLN A 115 35.95 1.12 12.28
C GLN A 115 35.47 -0.26 12.79
N TYR A 116 34.16 -0.49 12.84
CA TYR A 116 33.58 -1.77 13.25
C TYR A 116 33.81 -2.90 12.22
N GLY A 117 33.87 -2.55 10.93
CA GLY A 117 34.13 -3.51 9.85
C GLY A 117 33.21 -3.38 8.63
N ILE A 118 32.34 -2.36 8.58
CA ILE A 118 31.53 -2.06 7.40
C ILE A 118 32.43 -1.44 6.31
N GLU A 119 32.39 -1.97 5.08
CA GLU A 119 33.33 -1.58 4.02
C GLU A 119 33.16 -0.12 3.58
N LYS A 120 31.91 0.33 3.35
CA LYS A 120 31.64 1.73 3.00
C LYS A 120 30.17 2.11 3.21
N ILE A 121 29.96 3.25 3.84
CA ILE A 121 28.68 3.96 3.90
C ILE A 121 28.81 5.22 3.06
N TYR A 122 27.89 5.43 2.12
CA TYR A 122 27.88 6.59 1.23
C TYR A 122 27.02 7.71 1.81
N SER A 123 27.64 8.87 2.01
CA SER A 123 26.98 10.10 2.45
C SER A 123 26.36 10.88 1.27
N PRO A 124 25.47 11.85 1.52
CA PRO A 124 25.01 12.77 0.48
C PRO A 124 26.15 13.53 -0.22
N ASP A 125 27.27 13.73 0.48
CA ASP A 125 28.43 14.46 -0.01
C ASP A 125 29.25 13.61 -0.98
N ASP A 126 29.39 12.32 -0.70
CA ASP A 126 29.93 11.33 -1.63
C ASP A 126 29.09 11.30 -2.92
N GLY A 127 27.75 11.35 -2.80
CA GLY A 127 26.84 11.40 -3.95
C GLY A 127 27.04 12.65 -4.83
N ARG A 128 27.30 13.82 -4.23
CA ARG A 128 27.61 15.06 -4.97
C ARG A 128 29.00 15.04 -5.61
N ALA A 129 29.98 14.46 -4.93
CA ALA A 129 31.36 14.42 -5.41
C ALA A 129 31.60 13.36 -6.49
N MET A 130 31.08 12.15 -6.29
CA MET A 130 31.31 11.00 -7.16
C MET A 130 30.25 10.85 -8.25
N GLY A 131 29.04 11.38 -8.02
CA GLY A 131 27.87 11.04 -8.81
C GLY A 131 27.39 9.59 -8.57
N LEU A 132 26.18 9.27 -9.04
CA LEU A 132 25.57 7.95 -8.82
C LEU A 132 26.41 6.81 -9.42
N GLN A 133 26.88 6.97 -10.67
CA GLN A 133 27.72 5.95 -11.32
C GLN A 133 29.06 5.77 -10.61
N GLY A 134 29.64 6.84 -10.08
CA GLY A 134 30.94 6.79 -9.39
C GLY A 134 30.88 6.00 -8.10
N MET A 135 29.81 6.18 -7.31
CA MET A 135 29.58 5.37 -6.11
C MET A 135 29.46 3.88 -6.45
N ILE A 136 28.73 3.53 -7.51
CA ILE A 136 28.59 2.13 -7.93
C ILE A 136 29.90 1.57 -8.48
N ASN A 137 30.69 2.35 -9.21
CA ASN A 137 32.01 1.92 -9.67
C ASN A 137 32.93 1.58 -8.48
N ASP A 138 32.95 2.39 -7.43
CA ASP A 138 33.70 2.12 -6.20
C ASP A 138 33.21 0.85 -5.49
N LEU A 139 31.89 0.71 -5.34
CA LEU A 139 31.25 -0.47 -4.72
C LEU A 139 31.64 -1.76 -5.45
N VAL A 140 31.48 -1.80 -6.78
CA VAL A 140 31.77 -2.99 -7.59
C VAL A 140 33.26 -3.29 -7.58
N LYS A 141 34.12 -2.28 -7.71
CA LYS A 141 35.58 -2.48 -7.67
C LYS A 141 36.06 -3.07 -6.35
N ARG A 142 35.48 -2.66 -5.22
CA ARG A 142 35.79 -3.21 -3.89
C ARG A 142 35.26 -4.63 -3.69
N SER A 143 34.24 -5.02 -4.45
CA SER A 143 33.56 -6.32 -4.37
C SER A 143 34.08 -7.33 -5.43
N ASP A 144 34.95 -6.91 -6.34
CA ASP A 144 35.44 -7.73 -7.45
C ASP A 144 36.58 -8.66 -7.02
N TYR A 145 36.21 -9.75 -6.34
CA TYR A 145 37.12 -10.83 -5.96
C TYR A 145 36.51 -12.20 -6.30
N ALA A 146 37.37 -13.21 -6.47
CA ALA A 146 36.96 -14.57 -6.84
C ALA A 146 36.19 -15.25 -5.69
N VAL A 147 35.13 -15.97 -6.04
CA VAL A 147 34.30 -16.75 -5.12
C VAL A 147 34.10 -18.15 -5.71
N GLY A 148 34.53 -19.18 -4.96
CA GLY A 148 34.49 -20.58 -5.38
C GLY A 148 35.78 -21.09 -6.02
N ASP A 149 36.86 -20.31 -5.97
CA ASP A 149 38.20 -20.66 -6.47
C ASP A 149 38.94 -21.67 -5.57
N VAL A 150 38.52 -21.81 -4.32
CA VAL A 150 39.04 -22.80 -3.38
C VAL A 150 37.89 -23.55 -2.72
N ILE A 151 37.96 -24.88 -2.74
CA ILE A 151 37.10 -25.77 -1.94
C ILE A 151 38.01 -26.59 -1.02
N LYS A 152 37.76 -26.55 0.28
CA LYS A 152 38.49 -27.27 1.32
C LYS A 152 37.62 -28.42 1.85
N ASP A 153 36.89 -28.18 2.94
CA ASP A 153 36.16 -29.19 3.71
C ASP A 153 34.63 -29.12 3.49
N GLU A 154 34.15 -28.26 2.59
CA GLU A 154 32.72 -28.03 2.35
C GLU A 154 31.95 -29.30 1.98
N VAL A 155 32.62 -30.27 1.33
CA VAL A 155 32.01 -31.56 0.96
C VAL A 155 31.58 -32.37 2.19
N ALA A 156 32.33 -32.29 3.30
CA ALA A 156 31.99 -32.98 4.54
C ALA A 156 30.81 -32.31 5.26
N GLU A 157 30.59 -31.02 5.02
CA GLU A 157 29.49 -30.24 5.62
C GLU A 157 28.15 -30.38 4.87
N LEU A 158 28.14 -31.01 3.68
CA LEU A 158 26.92 -31.22 2.88
C LEU A 158 25.87 -32.06 3.62
N GLU A 159 26.28 -33.10 4.35
CA GLU A 159 25.35 -33.98 5.09
C GLU A 159 24.61 -33.23 6.21
N ASN A 160 25.24 -32.17 6.75
CA ASN A 160 24.67 -31.29 7.75
C ASN A 160 23.80 -30.17 7.14
N LYS A 161 23.56 -30.20 5.82
CA LYS A 161 22.82 -29.18 5.07
C LYS A 161 23.35 -27.77 5.27
N ASN A 162 24.67 -27.60 5.48
CA ASN A 162 25.26 -26.29 5.75
C ASN A 162 25.09 -25.36 4.53
N PRO A 163 24.31 -24.27 4.62
CA PRO A 163 24.01 -23.40 3.48
C PRO A 163 25.27 -22.81 2.81
N ARG A 164 26.29 -22.48 3.60
CA ARG A 164 27.56 -21.94 3.10
C ARG A 164 28.29 -22.96 2.23
N ALA A 165 28.34 -24.22 2.68
CA ALA A 165 29.02 -25.29 1.95
C ALA A 165 28.31 -25.59 0.61
N LEU A 166 26.98 -25.70 0.63
CA LEU A 166 26.18 -25.85 -0.59
C LEU A 166 26.44 -24.69 -1.55
N ALA A 167 26.33 -23.45 -1.06
CA ALA A 167 26.47 -22.26 -1.87
C ALA A 167 27.87 -22.13 -2.49
N ARG A 168 28.93 -22.44 -1.74
CA ARG A 168 30.33 -22.39 -2.20
C ARG A 168 30.63 -23.42 -3.28
N ILE A 169 30.12 -24.64 -3.15
CA ILE A 169 30.30 -25.69 -4.16
C ILE A 169 29.57 -25.32 -5.45
N ILE A 170 28.34 -24.78 -5.35
CA ILE A 170 27.59 -24.29 -6.52
C ILE A 170 28.34 -23.14 -7.21
N SER A 171 28.85 -22.16 -6.45
CA SER A 171 29.66 -21.07 -7.03
C SER A 171 30.93 -21.57 -7.71
N SER A 172 31.60 -22.57 -7.14
CA SER A 172 32.76 -23.20 -7.76
C SER A 172 32.39 -23.90 -9.07
N ALA A 173 31.27 -24.61 -9.12
CA ALA A 173 30.77 -25.24 -10.35
C ALA A 173 30.47 -24.18 -11.44
N GLU A 174 29.86 -23.06 -11.07
CA GLU A 174 29.53 -21.97 -11.99
C GLU A 174 30.75 -21.20 -12.52
N ASN A 175 31.72 -20.91 -11.65
CA ASN A 175 32.82 -19.97 -11.93
C ASN A 175 34.14 -20.66 -12.24
N PHE A 176 34.40 -21.82 -11.62
CA PHE A 176 35.66 -22.57 -11.71
C PHE A 176 35.41 -24.08 -11.95
N PRO A 177 34.80 -24.47 -13.09
CA PRO A 177 34.36 -25.85 -13.32
C PRO A 177 35.47 -26.90 -13.17
N GLU A 178 36.70 -26.55 -13.58
CA GLU A 178 37.87 -27.44 -13.46
C GLU A 178 38.25 -27.74 -12.00
N ILE A 179 38.01 -26.79 -11.10
CA ILE A 179 38.26 -26.93 -9.65
C ILE A 179 37.13 -27.76 -9.02
N ALA A 180 35.88 -27.51 -9.42
CA ALA A 180 34.72 -28.23 -8.90
C ALA A 180 34.63 -29.68 -9.39
N LYS A 181 35.15 -29.99 -10.58
CA LYS A 181 34.99 -31.29 -11.26
C LYS A 181 35.31 -32.52 -10.39
N PRO A 182 36.47 -32.61 -9.69
CA PRO A 182 36.77 -33.78 -8.86
C PRO A 182 35.77 -34.00 -7.73
N ILE A 183 35.15 -32.93 -7.25
CA ILE A 183 34.16 -32.97 -6.17
C ILE A 183 32.78 -33.32 -6.74
N LEU A 184 32.40 -32.71 -7.86
CA LEU A 184 31.15 -33.01 -8.55
C LEU A 184 31.10 -34.46 -9.02
N ASP A 185 32.21 -35.03 -9.49
CA ASP A 185 32.28 -36.44 -9.88
C ASP A 185 32.00 -37.36 -8.68
N LYS A 186 32.56 -37.06 -7.50
CA LYS A 186 32.26 -37.79 -6.25
C LYS A 186 30.81 -37.64 -5.82
N ILE A 187 30.25 -36.43 -5.94
CA ILE A 187 28.84 -36.13 -5.64
C ILE A 187 27.92 -36.96 -6.56
N ARG A 188 28.17 -36.97 -7.86
CA ARG A 188 27.41 -37.74 -8.85
C ARG A 188 27.49 -39.24 -8.56
N GLU A 189 28.65 -39.75 -8.16
CA GLU A 189 28.79 -41.15 -7.75
C GLU A 189 27.96 -41.48 -6.50
N LYS A 190 27.97 -40.61 -5.49
CA LYS A 190 27.12 -40.76 -4.28
C LYS A 190 25.63 -40.71 -4.61
N ASN A 191 25.24 -39.85 -5.55
CA ASN A 191 23.85 -39.61 -5.93
C ASN A 191 23.26 -40.64 -6.90
N LYS A 192 24.04 -41.61 -7.41
CA LYS A 192 23.53 -42.65 -8.34
C LYS A 192 22.27 -43.37 -7.83
N ASN A 193 22.13 -43.49 -6.51
CA ASN A 193 20.98 -44.13 -5.85
C ASN A 193 20.10 -43.13 -5.07
N SER A 194 20.29 -41.81 -5.27
CA SER A 194 19.48 -40.80 -4.61
C SER A 194 18.01 -40.94 -5.05
N LYS A 195 17.11 -40.81 -4.08
CA LYS A 195 15.66 -40.86 -4.27
C LYS A 195 14.99 -39.51 -4.06
N THR A 196 15.78 -38.43 -3.95
CA THR A 196 15.23 -37.09 -3.73
C THR A 196 14.49 -36.64 -5.00
N PRO A 197 13.17 -36.43 -4.93
CA PRO A 197 12.37 -35.99 -6.06
C PRO A 197 12.69 -34.55 -6.46
N VAL A 198 12.68 -34.29 -7.76
CA VAL A 198 12.83 -32.95 -8.36
C VAL A 198 11.54 -32.54 -9.07
N LEU A 199 10.91 -31.47 -8.58
CA LEU A 199 9.76 -30.82 -9.20
C LEU A 199 10.24 -29.67 -10.11
N GLY A 200 10.06 -29.82 -11.41
CA GLY A 200 10.35 -28.80 -12.40
C GLY A 200 9.14 -27.89 -12.63
N ILE A 201 9.28 -26.59 -12.42
CA ILE A 201 8.23 -25.59 -12.63
C ILE A 201 8.67 -24.66 -13.76
N THR A 202 7.95 -24.71 -14.86
CA THR A 202 8.18 -23.86 -16.04
C THR A 202 6.91 -23.15 -16.47
N GLY A 203 7.03 -22.20 -17.39
CA GLY A 203 5.89 -21.39 -17.82
C GLY A 203 6.28 -20.05 -18.41
N THR A 204 5.28 -19.40 -18.99
CA THR A 204 5.48 -18.12 -19.69
C THR A 204 5.95 -17.01 -18.73
N GLY A 205 6.71 -16.06 -19.26
CA GLY A 205 7.18 -14.89 -18.50
C GLY A 205 6.01 -14.13 -17.88
N GLY A 206 6.08 -13.87 -16.57
CA GLY A 206 5.03 -13.14 -15.85
C GLY A 206 3.77 -13.94 -15.53
N ALA A 207 3.72 -15.27 -15.78
CA ALA A 207 2.59 -16.12 -15.38
C ALA A 207 2.41 -16.24 -13.86
N GLY A 208 3.42 -15.86 -13.07
CA GLY A 208 3.40 -15.93 -11.61
C GLY A 208 4.01 -17.21 -11.05
N LYS A 209 5.08 -17.72 -11.68
CA LYS A 209 5.80 -18.94 -11.26
C LYS A 209 6.37 -18.80 -9.85
N SER A 210 7.19 -17.78 -9.59
CA SER A 210 7.82 -17.55 -8.29
C SER A 210 6.78 -17.41 -7.16
N SER A 211 5.67 -16.70 -7.40
CA SER A 211 4.56 -16.60 -6.44
C SER A 211 3.86 -17.94 -6.19
N LEU A 212 3.70 -18.76 -7.22
CA LEU A 212 3.12 -20.09 -7.12
C LEU A 212 4.05 -21.03 -6.35
N VAL A 213 5.37 -20.96 -6.61
CA VAL A 213 6.41 -21.69 -5.87
C VAL A 213 6.36 -21.33 -4.39
N ASP A 214 6.30 -20.04 -4.04
CA ASP A 214 6.22 -19.60 -2.64
C ASP A 214 5.00 -20.20 -1.91
N GLU A 215 3.84 -20.19 -2.56
CA GLU A 215 2.62 -20.77 -2.01
C GLU A 215 2.69 -22.31 -1.90
N ILE A 216 3.44 -23.00 -2.78
CA ILE A 216 3.77 -24.43 -2.63
C ILE A 216 4.68 -24.65 -1.42
N VAL A 217 5.78 -23.87 -1.30
CA VAL A 217 6.72 -23.96 -0.16
C VAL A 217 5.97 -23.75 1.15
N ARG A 218 5.11 -22.74 1.21
CA ARG A 218 4.28 -22.46 2.39
C ARG A 218 3.42 -23.66 2.80
N ARG A 219 2.71 -24.27 1.85
CA ARG A 219 1.87 -25.44 2.10
C ARG A 219 2.72 -26.65 2.49
N PHE A 220 3.87 -26.84 1.87
CA PHE A 220 4.83 -27.88 2.22
C PHE A 220 5.34 -27.75 3.65
N LEU A 221 5.73 -26.55 4.09
CA LEU A 221 6.21 -26.32 5.44
C LEU A 221 5.14 -26.56 6.51
N ILE A 222 3.85 -26.38 6.16
CA ILE A 222 2.69 -26.65 7.02
C ILE A 222 2.38 -28.14 7.07
N ASP A 223 2.31 -28.80 5.91
CA ASP A 223 1.94 -30.23 5.80
C ASP A 223 3.05 -31.16 6.32
N PHE A 224 4.32 -30.76 6.17
CA PHE A 224 5.48 -31.51 6.62
C PHE A 224 6.34 -30.70 7.60
N PRO A 225 6.13 -30.80 8.91
CA PRO A 225 6.85 -30.00 9.91
C PRO A 225 8.37 -30.23 9.98
N GLU A 226 8.83 -31.44 9.64
CA GLU A 226 10.23 -31.85 9.78
C GLU A 226 10.99 -31.97 8.44
N LYS A 227 10.29 -31.90 7.31
CA LYS A 227 10.89 -32.10 5.98
C LYS A 227 11.55 -30.82 5.46
N THR A 228 12.53 -30.99 4.59
CA THR A 228 13.41 -29.94 4.04
C THR A 228 13.26 -29.78 2.54
N ILE A 229 13.42 -28.55 2.05
CA ILE A 229 13.22 -28.20 0.65
C ILE A 229 14.40 -27.39 0.08
N GLY A 230 14.89 -27.81 -1.08
CA GLY A 230 15.89 -27.08 -1.87
C GLY A 230 15.23 -26.39 -3.07
N LEU A 231 15.53 -25.12 -3.28
CA LEU A 231 15.00 -24.32 -4.39
C LEU A 231 16.14 -23.82 -5.26
N ILE A 232 16.00 -24.02 -6.56
CA ILE A 232 16.89 -23.48 -7.58
C ILE A 232 16.02 -22.68 -8.54
N SER A 233 16.18 -21.37 -8.58
CA SER A 233 15.45 -20.50 -9.52
C SER A 233 16.40 -19.93 -10.55
N VAL A 234 15.95 -19.79 -11.79
CA VAL A 234 16.77 -19.31 -12.91
C VAL A 234 16.16 -18.06 -13.53
N ASP A 235 16.93 -16.98 -13.57
CA ASP A 235 16.53 -15.69 -14.16
C ASP A 235 17.40 -15.31 -15.38
N PRO A 236 16.86 -14.58 -16.37
CA PRO A 236 17.58 -14.25 -17.59
C PRO A 236 18.64 -13.15 -17.37
N SER A 237 19.82 -13.33 -17.95
CA SER A 237 20.88 -12.30 -17.97
C SER A 237 20.66 -11.24 -19.06
N LYS A 238 21.06 -9.98 -18.81
CA LYS A 238 21.05 -8.92 -19.82
C LYS A 238 22.19 -9.10 -20.81
N ARG A 239 21.85 -9.25 -22.10
CA ARG A 239 22.81 -9.41 -23.20
C ARG A 239 23.85 -8.28 -23.31
N LYS A 240 23.44 -7.02 -23.08
CA LYS A 240 24.30 -5.85 -23.32
C LYS A 240 25.35 -5.63 -22.22
N THR A 241 25.01 -5.93 -20.97
CA THR A 241 25.85 -5.61 -19.81
C THR A 241 26.44 -6.84 -19.14
N GLY A 242 25.88 -8.03 -19.39
CA GLY A 242 26.29 -9.27 -18.72
C GLY A 242 25.72 -9.44 -17.30
N GLY A 243 25.13 -8.39 -16.72
CA GLY A 243 24.48 -8.42 -15.41
C GLY A 243 23.08 -9.04 -15.45
N ALA A 244 22.56 -9.42 -14.29
CA ALA A 244 21.23 -10.02 -14.15
C ALA A 244 20.48 -9.39 -12.97
N LEU A 245 19.16 -9.37 -13.04
CA LEU A 245 18.31 -9.09 -11.88
C LEU A 245 17.68 -10.41 -11.51
N LEU A 246 18.16 -11.00 -10.43
CA LEU A 246 17.66 -12.24 -9.87
C LEU A 246 16.49 -11.87 -8.96
N GLY A 247 15.30 -11.80 -9.56
CA GLY A 247 14.07 -11.24 -9.03
C GLY A 247 13.05 -12.29 -8.57
N ASP A 248 13.38 -13.58 -8.62
CA ASP A 248 12.50 -14.61 -8.06
C ASP A 248 12.41 -14.52 -6.52
N ARG A 249 13.56 -14.32 -5.84
CA ARG A 249 13.64 -14.32 -4.37
C ARG A 249 12.80 -13.23 -3.70
N ILE A 250 12.60 -12.06 -4.32
CA ILE A 250 11.73 -10.99 -3.77
C ILE A 250 10.25 -11.40 -3.68
N ARG A 251 9.83 -12.44 -4.42
CA ARG A 251 8.45 -12.96 -4.39
C ARG A 251 8.24 -14.06 -3.36
N MET A 252 9.31 -14.53 -2.72
CA MET A 252 9.29 -15.69 -1.84
C MET A 252 9.22 -15.23 -0.38
N ASN A 253 8.05 -15.32 0.25
CA ASN A 253 7.84 -14.94 1.65
C ASN A 253 8.01 -16.13 2.61
N ALA A 254 7.71 -17.36 2.17
CA ALA A 254 7.73 -18.55 3.00
C ALA A 254 9.13 -19.16 3.16
N ILE A 255 10.12 -18.68 2.41
CA ILE A 255 11.47 -19.27 2.37
C ILE A 255 12.36 -18.85 3.55
N ASN A 256 11.96 -17.87 4.37
CA ASN A 256 12.71 -17.47 5.56
C ASN A 256 12.54 -18.51 6.69
N ASN A 257 13.06 -19.70 6.47
CA ASN A 257 12.97 -20.86 7.35
C ASN A 257 14.26 -21.69 7.24
N SER A 258 14.76 -22.21 8.35
CA SER A 258 15.99 -23.02 8.37
C SER A 258 15.89 -24.32 7.56
N ARG A 259 14.67 -24.80 7.26
CA ARG A 259 14.40 -25.99 6.45
C ARG A 259 14.42 -25.73 4.94
N VAL A 260 14.65 -24.48 4.53
CA VAL A 260 14.60 -24.02 3.14
C VAL A 260 15.98 -23.51 2.71
N PHE A 261 16.50 -24.06 1.63
CA PHE A 261 17.67 -23.52 0.94
C PHE A 261 17.24 -23.04 -0.44
N MET A 262 17.59 -21.81 -0.82
CA MET A 262 17.32 -21.27 -2.15
C MET A 262 18.61 -20.75 -2.79
N ARG A 263 18.78 -21.00 -4.10
CA ARG A 263 19.87 -20.44 -4.91
C ARG A 263 19.31 -19.86 -6.20
N SER A 264 19.62 -18.60 -6.49
CA SER A 264 19.25 -17.95 -7.74
C SER A 264 20.40 -18.00 -8.75
N LEU A 265 20.13 -18.58 -9.92
CA LEU A 265 21.09 -18.71 -11.02
C LEU A 265 20.72 -17.76 -12.15
N ALA A 266 21.74 -17.25 -12.84
CA ALA A 266 21.55 -16.51 -14.08
C ALA A 266 21.75 -17.44 -15.29
N THR A 267 20.99 -17.26 -16.37
CA THR A 267 21.16 -18.10 -17.59
C THR A 267 22.56 -17.99 -18.20
N ARG A 268 23.23 -16.82 -18.07
CA ARG A 268 24.59 -16.50 -18.59
C ARG A 268 24.81 -16.76 -20.10
N GLN A 269 23.77 -17.15 -20.83
CA GLN A 269 23.78 -17.46 -22.27
C GLN A 269 22.48 -16.93 -22.92
N SER A 270 22.55 -16.67 -24.23
CA SER A 270 21.39 -16.22 -25.00
C SER A 270 20.50 -17.39 -25.43
N ASN A 271 19.18 -17.24 -25.29
CA ASN A 271 18.13 -18.15 -25.80
C ASN A 271 17.98 -19.51 -25.10
N LEU A 272 18.54 -19.69 -23.89
CA LEU A 272 18.29 -20.88 -23.07
C LEU A 272 17.43 -20.54 -21.87
N ALA A 273 16.49 -21.43 -21.55
CA ALA A 273 15.59 -21.28 -20.40
C ALA A 273 16.29 -21.63 -19.08
N LEU A 274 17.31 -22.51 -19.15
CA LEU A 274 18.12 -23.00 -18.04
C LEU A 274 19.60 -22.63 -18.19
N SER A 275 20.29 -22.54 -17.06
CA SER A 275 21.76 -22.44 -17.05
C SER A 275 22.37 -23.82 -17.21
N LYS A 276 23.49 -23.92 -17.94
CA LYS A 276 24.28 -25.16 -18.10
C LYS A 276 24.73 -25.79 -16.76
N TYR A 277 24.68 -25.02 -15.67
CA TYR A 277 25.08 -25.44 -14.33
C TYR A 277 23.92 -25.86 -13.42
N VAL A 278 22.68 -25.84 -13.92
CA VAL A 278 21.49 -26.25 -13.15
C VAL A 278 21.60 -27.71 -12.71
N ALA A 279 22.08 -28.59 -13.61
CA ALA A 279 22.32 -29.99 -13.27
C ALA A 279 23.30 -30.15 -12.11
N ASP A 280 24.40 -29.39 -12.12
CA ASP A 280 25.40 -29.44 -11.04
C ASP A 280 24.82 -28.93 -9.72
N ALA A 281 24.02 -27.86 -9.74
CA ALA A 281 23.36 -27.35 -8.54
C ALA A 281 22.36 -28.37 -7.95
N ILE A 282 21.56 -29.04 -8.78
CA ILE A 282 20.66 -30.11 -8.34
C ILE A 282 21.44 -31.23 -7.66
N GLU A 283 22.54 -31.67 -8.27
CA GLU A 283 23.37 -32.75 -7.72
C GLU A 283 23.98 -32.37 -6.35
N VAL A 284 24.41 -31.12 -6.17
CA VAL A 284 24.89 -30.63 -4.87
C VAL A 284 23.78 -30.66 -3.82
N VAL A 285 22.56 -30.22 -4.16
CA VAL A 285 21.42 -30.23 -3.22
C VAL A 285 20.97 -31.66 -2.90
N LYS A 286 20.98 -32.57 -3.88
CA LYS A 286 20.72 -34.00 -3.67
C LYS A 286 21.74 -34.62 -2.70
N ALA A 287 23.01 -34.25 -2.80
CA ALA A 287 24.06 -34.76 -1.91
C ALA A 287 23.89 -34.33 -0.45
N ALA A 288 23.17 -33.22 -0.21
CA ALA A 288 22.80 -32.72 1.11
C ALA A 288 21.54 -33.39 1.69
N ASN A 289 20.94 -34.36 0.98
CA ASN A 289 19.76 -35.12 1.40
C ASN A 289 18.56 -34.23 1.75
N TYR A 290 18.23 -33.26 0.91
CA TYR A 290 16.95 -32.56 0.97
C TYR A 290 15.81 -33.52 0.59
N ASP A 291 14.62 -33.34 1.18
CA ASP A 291 13.49 -34.24 0.94
C ASP A 291 12.80 -33.97 -0.40
N ILE A 292 12.86 -32.74 -0.92
CA ILE A 292 12.38 -32.36 -2.25
C ILE A 292 13.21 -31.19 -2.79
N ILE A 293 13.40 -31.17 -4.11
CA ILE A 293 14.01 -30.06 -4.83
C ILE A 293 12.99 -29.44 -5.79
N ILE A 294 12.84 -28.12 -5.77
CA ILE A 294 12.07 -27.37 -6.76
C ILE A 294 13.04 -26.65 -7.69
N LEU A 295 12.90 -26.87 -8.99
CA LEU A 295 13.60 -26.14 -10.04
C LEU A 295 12.62 -25.21 -10.76
N GLU A 296 12.81 -23.90 -10.63
CA GLU A 296 12.06 -22.89 -11.38
C GLU A 296 12.90 -22.37 -12.57
N THR A 297 12.30 -22.38 -13.76
CA THR A 297 12.95 -21.84 -14.97
C THR A 297 12.71 -20.34 -15.14
N SER A 298 13.51 -19.72 -16.01
CA SER A 298 13.16 -18.40 -16.53
C SER A 298 11.88 -18.46 -17.38
N GLY A 299 11.33 -17.31 -17.77
CA GLY A 299 10.15 -17.27 -18.65
C GLY A 299 10.42 -17.93 -20.00
N ILE A 300 9.69 -19.02 -20.31
CA ILE A 300 9.88 -19.78 -21.55
C ILE A 300 8.97 -19.32 -22.69
N GLY A 301 9.39 -19.62 -23.92
CA GLY A 301 8.58 -19.56 -25.12
C GLY A 301 7.66 -20.78 -25.27
N GLN A 302 7.05 -20.94 -26.44
CA GLN A 302 6.09 -22.03 -26.70
C GLN A 302 6.76 -23.39 -26.94
N SER A 303 8.05 -23.43 -27.28
CA SER A 303 8.77 -24.64 -27.73
C SER A 303 9.91 -25.11 -26.82
N ASP A 304 10.02 -24.56 -25.60
CA ASP A 304 11.09 -24.91 -24.67
C ASP A 304 10.67 -26.04 -23.72
N THR A 305 11.40 -27.16 -23.73
CA THR A 305 11.13 -28.36 -22.92
C THR A 305 12.30 -28.80 -22.02
N GLU A 306 13.36 -28.00 -21.94
CA GLU A 306 14.62 -28.30 -21.23
C GLU A 306 14.44 -28.68 -19.75
N ILE A 307 13.35 -28.25 -19.13
CA ILE A 307 13.04 -28.58 -17.72
C ILE A 307 12.83 -30.10 -17.50
N MET A 308 12.41 -30.83 -18.54
CA MET A 308 12.12 -32.26 -18.47
C MET A 308 13.38 -33.10 -18.25
N ASP A 309 14.53 -32.63 -18.74
CA ASP A 309 15.81 -33.33 -18.59
C ASP A 309 16.36 -33.25 -17.15
N HIS A 310 15.77 -32.39 -16.32
CA HIS A 310 16.23 -32.07 -14.97
C HIS A 310 15.16 -32.24 -13.90
N SER A 311 13.98 -32.80 -14.21
CA SER A 311 12.89 -32.99 -13.25
C SER A 311 12.22 -34.37 -13.36
N ASP A 312 11.74 -34.88 -12.23
CA ASP A 312 10.97 -36.13 -12.17
C ASP A 312 9.47 -35.87 -12.41
N VAL A 313 8.98 -34.72 -11.94
CA VAL A 313 7.61 -34.22 -12.14
C VAL A 313 7.68 -32.81 -12.70
N SER A 314 6.86 -32.51 -13.70
CA SER A 314 6.82 -31.19 -14.33
C SER A 314 5.47 -30.49 -14.17
N LEU A 315 5.52 -29.20 -13.84
CA LEU A 315 4.37 -28.31 -13.73
C LEU A 315 4.50 -27.16 -14.73
N TYR A 316 3.53 -27.06 -15.64
CA TYR A 316 3.45 -25.94 -16.59
C TYR A 316 2.51 -24.85 -16.05
N VAL A 317 3.03 -23.63 -15.89
CA VAL A 317 2.28 -22.47 -15.40
C VAL A 317 1.97 -21.51 -16.55
N MET A 318 0.70 -21.18 -16.71
CA MET A 318 0.22 -20.26 -17.76
C MET A 318 -0.89 -19.34 -17.23
N THR A 319 -1.26 -18.33 -18.03
CA THR A 319 -2.36 -17.40 -17.71
C THR A 319 -3.55 -17.64 -18.65
N PRO A 320 -4.77 -17.19 -18.29
CA PRO A 320 -5.93 -17.22 -19.19
C PRO A 320 -5.74 -16.50 -20.53
N GLU A 321 -4.76 -15.61 -20.64
CA GLU A 321 -4.48 -14.80 -21.82
C GLU A 321 -3.47 -15.49 -22.77
N PHE A 322 -3.87 -16.56 -23.47
CA PHE A 322 -3.02 -17.28 -24.44
C PHE A 322 -3.40 -17.06 -25.92
N GLY A 323 -4.37 -16.17 -26.18
CA GLY A 323 -4.88 -15.91 -27.52
C GLY A 323 -6.00 -16.88 -27.92
N ALA A 324 -5.98 -17.37 -29.15
CA ALA A 324 -6.98 -18.34 -29.64
C ALA A 324 -6.68 -19.75 -29.11
N ALA A 325 -7.71 -20.60 -28.98
CA ALA A 325 -7.54 -21.99 -28.55
C ALA A 325 -6.55 -22.80 -29.42
N THR A 326 -6.43 -22.47 -30.72
CA THR A 326 -5.45 -23.09 -31.63
C THR A 326 -3.99 -22.78 -31.29
N GLN A 327 -3.72 -21.81 -30.43
CA GLN A 327 -2.37 -21.56 -29.93
C GLN A 327 -1.93 -22.64 -28.94
N LEU A 328 -2.87 -23.30 -28.25
CA LEU A 328 -2.55 -24.37 -27.30
C LEU A 328 -1.91 -25.58 -27.99
N GLU A 329 -2.25 -25.82 -29.26
CA GLU A 329 -1.64 -26.87 -30.09
C GLU A 329 -0.16 -26.63 -30.42
N LYS A 330 0.36 -25.43 -30.12
CA LYS A 330 1.77 -25.06 -30.37
C LYS A 330 2.62 -25.03 -29.09
N ILE A 331 2.02 -25.29 -27.94
CA ILE A 331 2.71 -25.24 -26.66
C ILE A 331 3.20 -26.65 -26.36
N ASP A 332 4.48 -26.91 -26.62
CA ASP A 332 5.09 -28.23 -26.46
C ASP A 332 4.97 -28.71 -25.00
N MET A 333 5.07 -27.81 -24.03
CA MET A 333 4.90 -28.17 -22.61
C MET A 333 3.53 -28.79 -22.29
N LEU A 334 2.47 -28.56 -23.07
CA LEU A 334 1.18 -29.24 -22.86
C LEU A 334 1.22 -30.72 -23.28
N ASP A 335 2.20 -31.15 -24.07
CA ASP A 335 2.43 -32.56 -24.40
C ASP A 335 3.22 -33.30 -23.31
N PHE A 336 4.04 -32.58 -22.53
CA PHE A 336 4.99 -33.19 -21.59
C PHE A 336 4.71 -32.92 -20.11
N ALA A 337 3.90 -31.90 -19.78
CA ALA A 337 3.63 -31.54 -18.40
C ALA A 337 2.79 -32.61 -17.68
N ASP A 338 3.19 -32.97 -16.46
CA ASP A 338 2.37 -33.83 -15.60
C ASP A 338 1.13 -33.10 -15.07
N LEU A 339 1.31 -31.82 -14.78
CA LEU A 339 0.32 -30.95 -14.18
C LEU A 339 0.36 -29.59 -14.89
N VAL A 340 -0.81 -28.94 -15.00
CA VAL A 340 -0.92 -27.59 -15.56
C VAL A 340 -1.60 -26.67 -14.55
N ALA A 341 -0.97 -25.54 -14.26
CA ALA A 341 -1.54 -24.47 -13.46
C ALA A 341 -1.92 -23.28 -14.36
N LEU A 342 -3.23 -23.06 -14.51
CA LEU A 342 -3.77 -21.83 -15.10
C LEU A 342 -3.88 -20.77 -13.99
N ASN A 343 -2.76 -20.08 -13.74
CA ASN A 343 -2.64 -19.06 -12.70
C ASN A 343 -3.26 -17.72 -13.13
N LYS A 344 -3.51 -16.82 -12.18
CA LYS A 344 -4.30 -15.58 -12.38
C LYS A 344 -5.72 -15.88 -12.83
N PHE A 345 -6.32 -16.87 -12.18
CA PHE A 345 -7.67 -17.36 -12.47
C PHE A 345 -8.79 -16.36 -12.07
N ASP A 346 -8.42 -15.22 -11.49
CA ASP A 346 -9.25 -14.03 -11.29
C ASP A 346 -9.51 -13.27 -12.61
N LYS A 347 -8.67 -13.44 -13.62
CA LYS A 347 -8.82 -12.75 -14.91
C LYS A 347 -10.04 -13.18 -15.72
N ARG A 348 -10.50 -12.27 -16.59
CA ARG A 348 -11.62 -12.52 -17.49
C ARG A 348 -11.30 -13.66 -18.46
N GLY A 349 -12.27 -14.54 -18.71
CA GLY A 349 -12.11 -15.67 -19.62
C GLY A 349 -11.44 -16.89 -18.99
N ALA A 350 -11.07 -16.85 -17.71
CA ALA A 350 -10.43 -17.97 -17.01
C ALA A 350 -11.22 -19.29 -17.08
N LEU A 351 -12.57 -19.23 -17.01
CA LEU A 351 -13.44 -20.41 -17.10
C LEU A 351 -13.43 -21.05 -18.50
N ASP A 352 -13.40 -20.25 -19.56
CA ASP A 352 -13.25 -20.78 -20.93
C ASP A 352 -11.83 -21.30 -21.16
N ALA A 353 -10.83 -20.55 -20.68
CA ALA A 353 -9.42 -20.90 -20.75
C ALA A 353 -9.12 -22.26 -20.12
N ILE A 354 -9.60 -22.55 -18.91
CA ILE A 354 -9.36 -23.85 -18.27
C ILE A 354 -10.03 -24.99 -19.02
N ARG A 355 -11.23 -24.77 -19.58
CA ARG A 355 -11.92 -25.78 -20.40
C ARG A 355 -11.11 -26.09 -21.65
N ASP A 356 -10.59 -25.07 -22.33
CA ASP A 356 -9.85 -25.23 -23.58
C ASP A 356 -8.49 -25.91 -23.31
N VAL A 357 -7.81 -25.56 -22.22
CA VAL A 357 -6.56 -26.21 -21.78
C VAL A 357 -6.82 -27.66 -21.36
N LYS A 358 -7.89 -27.96 -20.60
CA LYS A 358 -8.28 -29.34 -20.25
C LYS A 358 -8.52 -30.19 -21.49
N LYS A 359 -9.26 -29.67 -22.47
CA LYS A 359 -9.49 -30.37 -23.75
C LYS A 359 -8.20 -30.57 -24.52
N GLN A 360 -7.31 -29.58 -24.56
CA GLN A 360 -6.04 -29.75 -25.25
C GLN A 360 -5.15 -30.79 -24.56
N TYR A 361 -5.05 -30.74 -23.23
CA TYR A 361 -4.31 -31.74 -22.45
C TYR A 361 -4.82 -33.15 -22.71
N GLN A 362 -6.14 -33.33 -22.70
CA GLN A 362 -6.80 -34.61 -23.01
C GLN A 362 -6.41 -35.14 -24.40
N ARG A 363 -6.39 -34.27 -25.41
CA ARG A 363 -6.02 -34.61 -26.79
C ARG A 363 -4.56 -35.03 -26.89
N ASN A 364 -3.67 -34.23 -26.31
CA ASN A 364 -2.23 -34.47 -26.32
C ASN A 364 -1.87 -35.83 -25.69
N HIS A 365 -2.59 -36.23 -24.65
CA HIS A 365 -2.38 -37.49 -23.93
C HIS A 365 -3.29 -38.65 -24.38
N ASN A 366 -4.11 -38.46 -25.43
CA ASN A 366 -5.07 -39.44 -25.94
C ASN A 366 -6.06 -40.01 -24.90
N LEU A 367 -6.46 -39.20 -23.92
CA LEU A 367 -7.34 -39.60 -22.79
C LEU A 367 -8.84 -39.43 -23.11
N TRP A 368 -9.29 -39.97 -24.23
CA TRP A 368 -10.66 -39.75 -24.76
C TRP A 368 -11.78 -40.32 -23.88
N ASP A 369 -11.47 -41.37 -23.11
CA ASP A 369 -12.42 -42.07 -22.24
C ASP A 369 -12.53 -41.46 -20.83
N VAL A 370 -11.68 -40.50 -20.49
CA VAL A 370 -11.66 -39.82 -19.19
C VAL A 370 -12.48 -38.52 -19.27
N ASN A 371 -13.22 -38.18 -18.22
CA ASN A 371 -13.95 -36.92 -18.18
C ASN A 371 -12.94 -35.74 -18.25
N PRO A 372 -13.11 -34.76 -19.16
CA PRO A 372 -12.27 -33.58 -19.23
C PRO A 372 -12.11 -32.85 -17.88
N ASP A 373 -13.11 -32.91 -17.00
CA ASP A 373 -13.04 -32.27 -15.69
C ASP A 373 -11.99 -32.90 -14.74
N GLU A 374 -11.62 -34.16 -14.96
CA GLU A 374 -10.60 -34.90 -14.19
C GLU A 374 -9.18 -34.68 -14.70
N MET A 375 -8.99 -33.95 -15.81
CA MET A 375 -7.66 -33.63 -16.33
C MET A 375 -6.84 -32.84 -15.29
N PRO A 376 -5.51 -33.07 -15.19
CA PRO A 376 -4.62 -32.46 -14.20
C PRO A 376 -4.33 -30.98 -14.49
N VAL A 377 -5.37 -30.19 -14.72
CA VAL A 377 -5.33 -28.76 -15.06
C VAL A 377 -6.12 -27.99 -14.00
N PHE A 378 -5.43 -27.12 -13.28
CA PHE A 378 -5.94 -26.43 -12.11
C PHE A 378 -5.99 -24.91 -12.33
N GLY A 379 -7.12 -24.28 -12.02
CA GLY A 379 -7.23 -22.83 -11.95
C GLY A 379 -6.71 -22.34 -10.60
N THR A 380 -5.71 -21.45 -10.61
CA THR A 380 -5.04 -20.98 -9.38
C THR A 380 -4.96 -19.47 -9.31
N ILE A 381 -4.95 -18.93 -8.10
CA ILE A 381 -4.73 -17.50 -7.83
C ILE A 381 -3.65 -17.38 -6.76
N ALA A 382 -2.38 -17.44 -7.16
CA ALA A 382 -1.26 -17.39 -6.21
C ALA A 382 -1.17 -16.06 -5.42
N SER A 383 -1.82 -14.99 -5.89
CA SER A 383 -1.91 -13.71 -5.16
C SER A 383 -2.95 -13.72 -4.05
N GLN A 384 -3.91 -14.66 -4.08
CA GLN A 384 -4.97 -14.77 -3.08
C GLN A 384 -4.48 -15.64 -1.93
N PHE A 385 -4.50 -15.07 -0.73
CA PHE A 385 -4.13 -15.79 0.48
C PHE A 385 -5.05 -17.00 0.69
N ASN A 386 -4.45 -18.18 0.85
CA ASN A 386 -5.16 -19.44 1.08
C ASN A 386 -6.16 -19.76 -0.07
N ASP A 387 -5.75 -19.56 -1.32
CA ASP A 387 -6.55 -19.90 -2.49
C ASP A 387 -6.94 -21.41 -2.54
N PRO A 388 -8.23 -21.76 -2.72
CA PRO A 388 -8.67 -23.13 -2.90
C PRO A 388 -8.05 -23.84 -4.11
N GLY A 389 -7.82 -23.09 -5.19
CA GLY A 389 -7.18 -23.60 -6.40
C GLY A 389 -5.76 -24.10 -6.09
N MET A 390 -4.97 -23.27 -5.41
CA MET A 390 -3.63 -23.60 -4.93
C MET A 390 -3.61 -24.79 -3.98
N ASN A 391 -4.59 -24.93 -3.10
CA ASN A 391 -4.69 -26.09 -2.19
C ASN A 391 -4.89 -27.40 -2.96
N THR A 392 -5.77 -27.37 -3.97
CA THR A 392 -6.05 -28.54 -4.83
C THR A 392 -4.84 -28.90 -5.68
N LEU A 393 -4.17 -27.89 -6.25
CA LEU A 393 -2.94 -28.07 -7.02
C LEU A 393 -1.83 -28.67 -6.16
N TYR A 394 -1.60 -28.12 -4.95
CA TYR A 394 -0.57 -28.61 -4.03
C TYR A 394 -0.74 -30.10 -3.72
N LYS A 395 -1.95 -30.52 -3.34
CA LYS A 395 -2.25 -31.93 -3.05
C LYS A 395 -1.96 -32.83 -4.26
N SER A 396 -2.38 -32.38 -5.45
CA SER A 396 -2.15 -33.10 -6.71
C SER A 396 -0.66 -33.20 -7.09
N ILE A 397 0.13 -32.16 -6.81
CA ILE A 397 1.60 -32.18 -6.96
C ILE A 397 2.20 -33.25 -6.07
N MET A 398 1.86 -33.26 -4.78
CA MET A 398 2.43 -34.22 -3.83
C MET A 398 2.05 -35.66 -4.18
N ASP A 399 0.79 -35.90 -4.57
CA ASP A 399 0.32 -37.22 -4.99
C ASP A 399 1.05 -37.69 -6.27
N LYS A 400 1.27 -36.81 -7.24
CA LYS A 400 2.02 -37.11 -8.47
C LYS A 400 3.51 -37.38 -8.20
N ILE A 401 4.12 -36.66 -7.26
CA ILE A 401 5.49 -36.91 -6.81
C ILE A 401 5.61 -38.31 -6.20
N VAL A 402 4.70 -38.69 -5.30
CA VAL A 402 4.69 -40.02 -4.70
C VAL A 402 4.48 -41.11 -5.77
N GLU A 403 3.57 -40.88 -6.73
CA GLU A 403 3.30 -41.80 -7.84
C GLU A 403 4.54 -42.06 -8.71
N LYS A 404 5.26 -41.01 -9.12
CA LYS A 404 6.41 -41.16 -10.03
C LYS A 404 7.70 -41.59 -9.35
N THR A 405 7.93 -41.13 -8.12
CA THR A 405 9.24 -41.29 -7.45
C THR A 405 9.22 -42.31 -6.32
N ASN A 406 8.05 -42.81 -5.91
CA ASN A 406 7.87 -43.64 -4.71
C ASN A 406 8.44 -43.00 -3.43
N SER A 407 8.41 -41.66 -3.35
CA SER A 407 8.84 -40.92 -2.16
C SER A 407 7.89 -41.11 -0.98
N ASP A 408 8.37 -40.79 0.23
CA ASP A 408 7.57 -40.86 1.46
C ASP A 408 6.74 -39.59 1.73
N LEU A 409 6.66 -38.68 0.76
CA LEU A 409 6.00 -37.37 0.84
C LEU A 409 4.47 -37.45 0.70
N LYS A 410 3.84 -38.30 1.52
CA LYS A 410 2.37 -38.47 1.53
C LYS A 410 1.70 -37.30 2.26
N SER A 411 1.08 -36.42 1.48
CA SER A 411 0.41 -35.21 1.98
C SER A 411 -0.85 -35.51 2.81
N THR A 412 -0.99 -34.84 3.96
CA THR A 412 -2.17 -34.90 4.85
C THR A 412 -3.10 -33.69 4.70
N PHE A 413 -2.80 -32.81 3.74
CA PHE A 413 -3.49 -31.54 3.55
C PHE A 413 -4.98 -31.71 3.18
N GLU A 414 -5.88 -31.18 4.01
CA GLU A 414 -7.34 -31.25 3.78
C GLU A 414 -7.87 -30.08 2.93
N ILE A 415 -8.77 -30.36 1.99
CA ILE A 415 -9.42 -29.35 1.13
C ILE A 415 -10.82 -29.02 1.69
N THR A 416 -10.98 -27.88 2.37
CA THR A 416 -12.28 -27.46 2.96
C THR A 416 -13.13 -26.59 2.00
N ARG A 417 -14.45 -26.83 1.96
CA ARG A 417 -15.41 -26.13 1.06
C ARG A 417 -15.71 -24.67 1.42
N GLU A 418 -15.55 -24.25 2.68
CA GLU A 418 -15.80 -22.85 3.13
C GLU A 418 -14.86 -21.82 2.47
N MET A 419 -13.80 -22.27 1.81
CA MET A 419 -12.80 -21.40 1.18
C MET A 419 -13.21 -20.90 -0.22
N SER A 420 -14.35 -21.33 -0.74
CA SER A 420 -14.73 -21.22 -2.16
C SER A 420 -15.38 -19.90 -2.61
N GLU A 421 -15.67 -18.95 -1.71
CA GLU A 421 -16.32 -17.70 -2.14
C GLU A 421 -15.32 -16.68 -2.71
N LYS A 422 -15.41 -16.46 -4.03
CA LYS A 422 -14.65 -15.46 -4.77
C LYS A 422 -15.14 -14.05 -4.38
N ILE A 423 -14.44 -13.39 -3.46
CA ILE A 423 -14.72 -11.99 -3.10
C ILE A 423 -13.88 -11.08 -4.00
N PHE A 424 -14.46 -10.57 -5.09
CA PHE A 424 -13.81 -9.53 -5.88
C PHE A 424 -13.88 -8.21 -5.12
N VAL A 425 -12.74 -7.54 -4.92
CA VAL A 425 -12.71 -6.14 -4.43
C VAL A 425 -13.55 -5.26 -5.35
N ILE A 426 -13.25 -5.30 -6.65
CA ILE A 426 -14.03 -4.60 -7.68
C ILE A 426 -14.71 -5.64 -8.58
N PRO A 427 -16.05 -5.66 -8.63
CA PRO A 427 -16.77 -6.56 -9.52
C PRO A 427 -16.36 -6.37 -11.00
N PRO A 428 -16.25 -7.44 -11.82
CA PRO A 428 -15.80 -7.35 -13.21
C PRO A 428 -16.58 -6.34 -14.08
N HIS A 429 -17.89 -6.19 -13.83
CA HIS A 429 -18.75 -5.25 -14.57
C HIS A 429 -18.48 -3.77 -14.21
N ARG A 430 -17.76 -3.49 -13.11
CA ARG A 430 -17.38 -2.14 -12.68
C ARG A 430 -15.97 -1.75 -13.07
N THR A 431 -15.18 -2.61 -13.70
CA THR A 431 -13.75 -2.38 -14.04
C THR A 431 -13.43 -1.05 -14.74
N ARG A 432 -14.38 -0.42 -15.43
CA ARG A 432 -14.22 0.88 -16.13
C ARG A 432 -14.69 2.10 -15.33
N TYR A 433 -14.94 1.97 -14.02
CA TYR A 433 -15.47 3.03 -13.16
C TYR A 433 -14.74 4.38 -13.30
N LEU A 434 -13.40 4.39 -13.35
CA LEU A 434 -12.63 5.64 -13.56
C LEU A 434 -12.93 6.32 -14.91
N SER A 435 -13.11 5.54 -15.97
CA SER A 435 -13.51 6.07 -17.28
C SER A 435 -14.91 6.67 -17.22
N GLU A 436 -15.85 6.00 -16.56
CA GLU A 436 -17.23 6.48 -16.39
C GLU A 436 -17.26 7.80 -15.59
N ILE A 437 -16.42 7.94 -14.57
CA ILE A 437 -16.27 9.17 -13.79
C ILE A 437 -15.69 10.30 -14.65
N ALA A 438 -14.66 10.01 -15.45
CA ALA A 438 -14.05 11.00 -16.34
C ALA A 438 -15.05 11.48 -17.42
N GLU A 439 -15.78 10.56 -18.03
CA GLU A 439 -16.85 10.85 -19.00
C GLU A 439 -17.97 11.68 -18.36
N ASN A 440 -18.40 11.33 -17.14
CA ASN A 440 -19.41 12.08 -16.39
C ASN A 440 -18.98 13.53 -16.13
N ASN A 441 -17.74 13.73 -15.68
CA ASN A 441 -17.20 15.07 -15.42
C ASN A 441 -17.11 15.92 -16.70
N ARG A 442 -16.63 15.33 -17.80
CA ARG A 442 -16.56 16.01 -19.11
C ARG A 442 -17.94 16.36 -19.63
N LYS A 443 -18.91 15.44 -19.52
CA LYS A 443 -20.30 15.67 -19.94
C LYS A 443 -20.96 16.79 -19.13
N TYR A 444 -20.68 16.88 -17.82
CA TYR A 444 -21.14 18.01 -17.01
C TYR A 444 -20.56 19.33 -17.53
N ASP A 445 -19.28 19.36 -17.85
CA ASP A 445 -18.62 20.58 -18.37
C ASP A 445 -19.16 20.98 -19.74
N GLU A 446 -19.36 20.03 -20.64
CA GLU A 446 -20.00 20.25 -21.94
C GLU A 446 -21.41 20.83 -21.77
N THR A 447 -22.24 20.20 -20.93
CA THR A 447 -23.61 20.66 -20.65
C THR A 447 -23.60 22.07 -20.05
N ALA A 448 -22.72 22.33 -19.08
CA ALA A 448 -22.58 23.65 -18.47
C ALA A 448 -22.18 24.72 -19.50
N LEU A 449 -21.24 24.42 -20.41
CA LEU A 449 -20.82 25.35 -21.46
C LEU A 449 -21.94 25.63 -22.47
N THR A 450 -22.71 24.62 -22.87
CA THR A 450 -23.88 24.82 -23.73
C THR A 450 -24.90 25.75 -23.06
N GLN A 451 -25.18 25.55 -21.77
CA GLN A 451 -26.09 26.39 -21.00
C GLN A 451 -25.57 27.84 -20.84
N VAL A 452 -24.25 28.01 -20.68
CA VAL A 452 -23.58 29.32 -20.65
C VAL A 452 -23.77 30.07 -21.96
N GLU A 453 -23.63 29.39 -23.11
CA GLU A 453 -23.86 30.02 -24.42
C GLU A 453 -25.31 30.46 -24.60
N VAL A 454 -26.28 29.66 -24.15
CA VAL A 454 -27.71 30.02 -24.18
C VAL A 454 -27.96 31.24 -23.30
N ALA A 455 -27.45 31.26 -22.07
CA ALA A 455 -27.57 32.40 -21.15
C ALA A 455 -26.94 33.68 -21.74
N GLN A 456 -25.79 33.56 -22.42
CA GLN A 456 -25.14 34.68 -23.07
C GLN A 456 -25.97 35.25 -24.22
N LYS A 457 -26.60 34.39 -25.05
CA LYS A 457 -27.51 34.82 -26.12
C LYS A 457 -28.72 35.56 -25.55
N LEU A 458 -29.32 35.02 -24.48
CA LEU A 458 -30.44 35.67 -23.79
C LEU A 458 -30.06 37.05 -23.25
N TYR A 459 -28.88 37.19 -22.65
CA TYR A 459 -28.37 38.48 -22.19
C TYR A 459 -28.16 39.45 -23.36
N GLY A 460 -27.67 38.97 -24.49
CA GLY A 460 -27.55 39.76 -25.72
C GLY A 460 -28.90 40.32 -26.16
N ILE A 461 -29.93 39.47 -26.27
CA ILE A 461 -31.29 39.88 -26.64
C ILE A 461 -31.85 40.88 -25.62
N PHE A 462 -31.68 40.62 -24.32
CA PHE A 462 -32.07 41.52 -23.24
C PHE A 462 -31.47 42.92 -23.41
N LYS A 463 -30.15 43.02 -23.64
CA LYS A 463 -29.47 44.30 -23.85
C LYS A 463 -29.91 44.97 -25.15
N THR A 464 -30.24 44.21 -26.19
CA THR A 464 -30.82 44.77 -27.42
C THR A 464 -32.19 45.38 -27.15
N VAL A 465 -33.08 44.68 -26.41
CA VAL A 465 -34.39 45.23 -26.02
C VAL A 465 -34.22 46.49 -25.16
N GLU A 466 -33.30 46.49 -24.20
CA GLU A 466 -32.97 47.69 -23.41
C GLU A 466 -32.53 48.86 -24.28
N SER A 467 -31.65 48.60 -25.26
CA SER A 467 -31.14 49.61 -26.17
C SER A 467 -32.23 50.18 -27.09
N VAL A 468 -33.20 49.38 -27.51
CA VAL A 468 -34.29 49.81 -28.39
C VAL A 468 -35.36 50.56 -27.60
N THR A 469 -35.70 50.10 -26.40
CA THR A 469 -36.78 50.69 -25.59
C THR A 469 -36.33 51.85 -24.70
N GLY A 470 -35.02 52.03 -24.51
CA GLY A 470 -34.43 53.01 -23.60
C GLY A 470 -34.70 52.73 -22.13
N LYS A 471 -35.26 51.55 -21.78
CA LYS A 471 -35.59 51.12 -20.43
C LYS A 471 -35.10 49.71 -20.18
N VAL A 472 -34.66 49.43 -18.96
CA VAL A 472 -34.23 48.08 -18.56
C VAL A 472 -35.45 47.16 -18.50
N PRO A 473 -35.49 46.07 -19.28
CA PRO A 473 -36.57 45.08 -19.21
C PRO A 473 -36.63 44.41 -17.84
N THR A 474 -37.82 44.01 -17.38
CA THR A 474 -37.97 43.27 -16.12
C THR A 474 -37.92 41.77 -16.38
N LEU A 475 -37.10 41.05 -15.64
CA LEU A 475 -37.02 39.59 -15.73
C LEU A 475 -38.13 38.95 -14.92
N THR A 476 -38.81 37.96 -15.51
CA THR A 476 -39.80 37.15 -14.79
C THR A 476 -39.42 35.67 -14.88
N LYS A 477 -40.10 34.81 -14.11
CA LYS A 477 -39.93 33.36 -14.21
C LYS A 477 -40.29 32.83 -15.60
N ALA A 478 -41.24 33.46 -16.30
CA ALA A 478 -41.75 32.99 -17.59
C ALA A 478 -41.04 33.63 -18.79
N SER A 479 -40.84 34.95 -18.80
CA SER A 479 -40.33 35.71 -19.95
C SER A 479 -39.70 37.06 -19.54
N LEU A 480 -39.47 37.94 -20.52
CA LEU A 480 -39.20 39.37 -20.37
C LEU A 480 -40.51 40.15 -20.30
N ASP A 481 -40.65 40.98 -19.28
CA ASP A 481 -41.69 42.01 -19.25
C ASP A 481 -41.10 43.34 -19.74
N VAL A 482 -41.73 43.91 -20.77
CA VAL A 482 -41.21 45.04 -21.53
C VAL A 482 -42.30 46.09 -21.73
N VAL A 483 -41.98 47.35 -21.47
CA VAL A 483 -42.85 48.47 -21.85
C VAL A 483 -42.68 48.72 -23.35
N THR A 484 -43.69 48.35 -24.15
CA THR A 484 -43.66 48.48 -25.61
C THR A 484 -43.64 49.95 -26.04
N PRO A 485 -42.68 50.40 -26.87
CA PRO A 485 -42.70 51.73 -27.49
C PRO A 485 -43.81 51.83 -28.54
N SER A 486 -44.36 53.03 -28.75
CA SER A 486 -45.32 53.30 -29.82
C SER A 486 -44.59 53.59 -31.14
N GLY A 487 -44.91 52.85 -32.23
CA GLY A 487 -44.37 53.10 -33.58
C GLY A 487 -43.67 51.90 -34.22
N VAL A 488 -42.73 52.15 -35.15
CA VAL A 488 -42.01 51.12 -35.95
C VAL A 488 -41.21 50.14 -35.08
N GLU A 489 -40.82 50.56 -33.87
CA GLU A 489 -40.05 49.78 -32.91
C GLU A 489 -40.90 48.69 -32.20
N GLU A 490 -42.24 48.82 -32.17
CA GLU A 490 -43.13 47.88 -31.47
C GLU A 490 -43.02 46.45 -32.04
N GLN A 491 -43.00 46.33 -33.38
CA GLN A 491 -42.91 45.04 -34.06
C GLN A 491 -41.54 44.41 -33.86
N PHE A 492 -40.48 45.21 -33.82
CA PHE A 492 -39.12 44.72 -33.58
C PHE A 492 -38.95 44.19 -32.15
N VAL A 493 -39.48 44.91 -31.15
CA VAL A 493 -39.47 44.45 -29.75
C VAL A 493 -40.26 43.16 -29.57
N LYS A 494 -41.44 43.02 -30.20
CA LYS A 494 -42.22 41.76 -30.15
C LYS A 494 -41.45 40.58 -30.73
N LEU A 495 -40.72 40.77 -31.83
CA LEU A 495 -39.87 39.72 -32.42
C LEU A 495 -38.71 39.36 -31.49
N LEU A 496 -38.07 40.35 -30.84
CA LEU A 496 -37.00 40.10 -29.88
C LEU A 496 -37.49 39.34 -28.64
N VAL A 497 -38.68 39.65 -28.11
CA VAL A 497 -39.29 38.91 -26.99
C VAL A 497 -39.64 37.48 -27.40
N ALA A 498 -40.24 37.29 -28.58
CA ALA A 498 -40.52 35.95 -29.10
C ALA A 498 -39.24 35.14 -29.32
N GLU A 499 -38.17 35.77 -29.81
CA GLU A 499 -36.86 35.14 -29.94
C GLU A 499 -36.24 34.82 -28.58
N PHE A 500 -36.38 35.71 -27.60
CA PHE A 500 -35.96 35.46 -26.23
C PHE A 500 -36.64 34.22 -25.65
N ASP A 501 -37.96 34.12 -25.78
CA ASP A 501 -38.74 32.96 -25.32
C ASP A 501 -38.30 31.67 -26.02
N ARG A 502 -38.11 31.74 -27.35
CA ARG A 502 -37.60 30.61 -28.14
C ARG A 502 -36.22 30.14 -27.69
N VAL A 503 -35.29 31.07 -27.46
CA VAL A 503 -33.94 30.74 -27.00
C VAL A 503 -33.99 30.19 -25.57
N LYS A 504 -34.83 30.77 -24.70
CA LYS A 504 -34.97 30.37 -23.29
C LYS A 504 -35.48 28.95 -23.12
N MET A 505 -36.27 28.42 -24.07
CA MET A 505 -36.66 27.00 -24.06
C MET A 505 -35.46 26.03 -24.02
N ASN A 506 -34.27 26.48 -24.42
CA ASN A 506 -33.04 25.68 -24.37
C ASN A 506 -32.23 25.88 -23.07
N LEU A 507 -32.70 26.70 -22.14
CA LEU A 507 -32.08 26.94 -20.84
C LEU A 507 -32.79 26.11 -19.76
N ASP A 508 -32.00 25.43 -18.93
CA ASP A 508 -32.48 24.71 -17.77
C ASP A 508 -33.18 25.67 -16.78
N PRO A 509 -34.40 25.37 -16.30
CA PRO A 509 -35.10 26.21 -15.33
C PRO A 509 -34.31 26.51 -14.04
N TYR A 510 -33.48 25.57 -13.56
CA TYR A 510 -32.63 25.80 -12.39
C TYR A 510 -31.51 26.80 -12.70
N ASN A 511 -30.97 26.79 -13.91
CA ASN A 511 -29.98 27.78 -14.36
C ASN A 511 -30.62 29.17 -14.52
N TRP A 512 -31.89 29.23 -14.91
CA TRP A 512 -32.64 30.49 -14.96
C TRP A 512 -32.84 31.09 -13.56
N GLU A 513 -33.15 30.26 -12.57
CA GLU A 513 -33.31 30.72 -11.18
C GLU A 513 -32.00 31.31 -10.63
N ILE A 514 -30.83 30.77 -10.99
CA ILE A 514 -29.51 31.33 -10.63
C ILE A 514 -29.36 32.77 -11.15
N ILE A 515 -29.80 33.04 -12.39
CA ILE A 515 -29.72 34.37 -13.00
C ILE A 515 -30.68 35.34 -12.30
N LEU A 516 -31.92 34.91 -12.03
CA LEU A 516 -32.92 35.74 -11.35
C LEU A 516 -32.52 36.12 -9.92
N THR A 517 -31.87 35.19 -9.19
CA THR A 517 -31.53 35.36 -7.77
C THR A 517 -30.07 35.79 -7.55
N TRP A 518 -29.33 36.13 -8.61
CA TRP A 518 -27.92 36.51 -8.50
C TRP A 518 -27.70 37.71 -7.57
N ASP A 519 -28.53 38.75 -7.68
CA ASP A 519 -28.44 39.92 -6.82
C ASP A 519 -28.75 39.60 -5.35
N GLU A 520 -29.70 38.70 -5.08
CA GLU A 520 -29.98 38.22 -3.73
C GLU A 520 -28.78 37.49 -3.15
N LYS A 521 -28.15 36.61 -3.94
CA LYS A 521 -26.92 35.91 -3.56
C LYS A 521 -25.78 36.89 -3.28
N VAL A 522 -25.59 37.89 -4.13
CA VAL A 522 -24.58 38.94 -3.93
C VAL A 522 -24.83 39.71 -2.64
N ASN A 523 -26.07 40.10 -2.39
CA ASN A 523 -26.45 40.83 -1.18
C ASN A 523 -26.27 39.99 0.08
N LYS A 524 -26.51 38.67 0.02
CA LYS A 524 -26.29 37.75 1.15
C LYS A 524 -24.84 37.79 1.68
N TYR A 525 -23.86 37.94 0.80
CA TYR A 525 -22.43 38.04 1.18
C TYR A 525 -21.95 39.48 1.42
N LYS A 526 -22.68 40.50 0.94
CA LYS A 526 -22.40 41.91 1.25
C LYS A 526 -22.97 42.35 2.59
N ASN A 527 -24.09 41.77 3.03
CA ASN A 527 -24.71 42.08 4.31
C ASN A 527 -23.72 41.81 5.46
N PRO A 528 -23.70 42.60 6.55
CA PRO A 528 -22.72 42.47 7.62
C PRO A 528 -22.71 41.09 8.30
N ILE A 529 -23.86 40.41 8.32
CA ILE A 529 -24.05 39.11 8.97
C ILE A 529 -24.61 38.12 7.96
N TYR A 530 -23.98 36.96 7.88
CA TYR A 530 -24.48 35.79 7.16
C TYR A 530 -25.04 34.78 8.17
N SER A 531 -26.33 34.44 8.02
CA SER A 531 -26.99 33.39 8.82
C SER A 531 -27.15 32.10 8.00
N PHE A 532 -26.84 30.95 8.62
CA PHE A 532 -27.18 29.64 8.08
C PHE A 532 -27.44 28.64 9.22
N LYS A 533 -28.14 27.53 8.91
CA LYS A 533 -28.46 26.50 9.89
C LYS A 533 -27.49 25.32 9.81
N VAL A 534 -27.03 24.84 10.95
CA VAL A 534 -26.27 23.58 11.09
C VAL A 534 -26.93 22.75 12.20
N ARG A 535 -27.47 21.58 11.86
CA ARG A 535 -28.17 20.69 12.81
C ARG A 535 -29.20 21.46 13.66
N ASP A 536 -30.06 22.23 12.98
CA ASP A 536 -31.10 23.09 13.55
C ASP A 536 -30.65 24.29 14.41
N LYS A 537 -29.33 24.51 14.53
CA LYS A 537 -28.77 25.72 15.16
C LYS A 537 -28.49 26.80 14.13
N GLU A 538 -29.01 28.00 14.35
CA GLU A 538 -28.65 29.17 13.54
C GLU A 538 -27.24 29.64 13.92
N ILE A 539 -26.35 29.69 12.93
CA ILE A 539 -25.00 30.24 13.06
C ILE A 539 -24.96 31.57 12.33
N LYS A 540 -24.49 32.61 13.02
CA LYS A 540 -24.32 33.97 12.50
C LYS A 540 -22.85 34.28 12.40
N ILE A 541 -22.38 34.66 11.22
CA ILE A 541 -20.97 34.97 10.95
C ILE A 541 -20.85 36.36 10.35
N ALA A 542 -19.90 37.16 10.84
CA ALA A 542 -19.55 38.43 10.24
C ALA A 542 -18.93 38.20 8.85
N THR A 543 -19.43 38.87 7.82
CA THR A 543 -18.96 38.70 6.43
C THR A 543 -17.70 39.47 6.12
N HIS A 544 -17.34 40.45 6.95
CA HIS A 544 -16.18 41.32 6.77
C HIS A 544 -15.26 41.27 7.99
N THR A 545 -13.99 41.57 7.76
CA THR A 545 -12.99 41.84 8.79
C THR A 545 -12.48 43.26 8.60
N GLU A 546 -12.51 44.07 9.65
CA GLU A 546 -11.99 45.44 9.61
C GLU A 546 -10.46 45.44 9.69
N SER A 547 -9.79 46.15 8.77
CA SER A 547 -8.34 46.33 8.78
C SER A 547 -7.91 47.45 9.74
N LEU A 548 -6.60 47.57 10.00
CA LEU A 548 -6.03 48.70 10.75
C LEU A 548 -6.35 50.07 10.12
N SER A 549 -6.64 50.12 8.82
CA SER A 549 -7.04 51.33 8.09
C SER A 549 -8.57 51.49 8.00
N HIS A 550 -9.34 50.77 8.82
CA HIS A 550 -10.81 50.76 8.84
C HIS A 550 -11.48 50.28 7.53
N SER A 551 -10.72 49.60 6.66
CA SER A 551 -11.28 49.01 5.45
C SER A 551 -12.01 47.72 5.80
N GLN A 552 -13.27 47.59 5.33
CA GLN A 552 -14.05 46.38 5.51
C GLN A 552 -13.64 45.34 4.45
N ILE A 553 -12.77 44.41 4.84
CA ILE A 553 -12.26 43.36 3.94
C ILE A 553 -13.25 42.20 3.91
N PRO A 554 -13.86 41.87 2.76
CA PRO A 554 -14.82 40.77 2.69
C PRO A 554 -14.10 39.43 2.90
N LYS A 555 -14.69 38.55 3.72
CA LYS A 555 -14.23 37.16 3.89
C LYS A 555 -14.42 36.33 2.61
N VAL A 556 -15.46 36.64 1.83
CA VAL A 556 -15.75 36.04 0.51
C VAL A 556 -15.99 37.17 -0.49
N ALA A 557 -15.12 37.30 -1.48
CA ALA A 557 -15.26 38.29 -2.54
C ALA A 557 -16.01 37.69 -3.75
N LEU A 558 -17.08 38.35 -4.18
CA LEU A 558 -17.87 37.93 -5.34
C LEU A 558 -17.46 38.65 -6.62
N PRO A 559 -17.59 37.99 -7.80
CA PRO A 559 -17.26 38.61 -9.06
C PRO A 559 -18.25 39.74 -9.40
N LYS A 560 -17.78 40.72 -10.17
CA LYS A 560 -18.58 41.86 -10.65
C LYS A 560 -19.14 41.62 -12.06
N TYR A 561 -19.51 40.37 -12.37
CA TYR A 561 -20.04 40.01 -13.68
C TYR A 561 -21.42 40.63 -13.91
N GLN A 562 -21.68 41.03 -15.16
CA GLN A 562 -22.97 41.51 -15.62
C GLN A 562 -23.60 40.57 -16.65
N ALA A 563 -22.76 39.97 -17.50
CA ALA A 563 -23.23 39.04 -18.51
C ALA A 563 -23.73 37.73 -17.88
N TRP A 564 -24.92 37.30 -18.29
CA TRP A 564 -25.54 36.10 -17.72
C TRP A 564 -24.75 34.82 -18.03
N GLY A 565 -24.02 34.76 -19.15
CA GLY A 565 -23.11 33.66 -19.45
C GLY A 565 -21.99 33.53 -18.42
N ASP A 566 -21.35 34.65 -18.04
CA ASP A 566 -20.26 34.65 -17.05
C ASP A 566 -20.76 34.31 -15.64
N ILE A 567 -21.92 34.87 -15.26
CA ILE A 567 -22.59 34.55 -13.98
C ILE A 567 -22.87 33.05 -13.90
N LEU A 568 -23.47 32.48 -14.95
CA LEU A 568 -23.82 31.07 -14.97
C LEU A 568 -22.57 30.18 -14.99
N LYS A 569 -21.56 30.53 -15.79
CA LYS A 569 -20.28 29.81 -15.86
C LYS A 569 -19.64 29.72 -14.49
N TRP A 570 -19.56 30.84 -13.77
CA TRP A 570 -18.96 30.89 -12.45
C TRP A 570 -19.72 30.05 -11.42
N ASN A 571 -21.06 30.15 -11.38
CA ASN A 571 -21.88 29.35 -10.46
C ASN A 571 -21.80 27.85 -10.74
N LEU A 572 -21.74 27.43 -12.01
CA LEU A 572 -21.68 26.01 -12.36
C LEU A 572 -20.28 25.39 -12.20
N GLN A 573 -19.22 26.20 -12.27
CA GLN A 573 -17.84 25.71 -12.29
C GLN A 573 -17.04 25.99 -11.02
N GLU A 574 -17.31 27.05 -10.28
CA GLU A 574 -16.46 27.47 -9.16
C GLU A 574 -17.26 27.77 -7.90
N ASN A 575 -18.31 28.58 -8.03
CA ASN A 575 -19.24 29.01 -6.99
C ASN A 575 -18.58 29.54 -5.69
N VAL A 576 -19.42 30.03 -4.77
CA VAL A 576 -19.01 30.37 -3.40
C VAL A 576 -18.60 29.12 -2.62
N PRO A 577 -17.76 29.26 -1.57
CA PRO A 577 -17.55 28.19 -0.61
C PRO A 577 -18.89 27.71 -0.02
N GLY A 578 -19.03 26.40 0.19
CA GLY A 578 -20.24 25.80 0.74
C GLY A 578 -21.35 25.49 -0.27
N GLU A 579 -21.14 25.76 -1.55
CA GLU A 579 -22.09 25.41 -2.60
C GLU A 579 -21.44 24.61 -3.74
N PHE A 580 -22.21 23.72 -4.36
CA PHE A 580 -21.77 22.90 -5.48
C PHE A 580 -21.21 23.76 -6.64
N PRO A 581 -20.07 23.39 -7.27
CA PRO A 581 -19.28 22.16 -7.10
C PRO A 581 -18.17 22.26 -6.03
N PHE A 582 -18.34 23.13 -5.04
CA PHE A 582 -17.48 23.30 -3.86
C PHE A 582 -16.01 23.61 -4.18
N ALA A 583 -15.74 24.20 -5.35
CA ALA A 583 -14.38 24.49 -5.79
C ALA A 583 -13.67 25.41 -4.78
N SER A 584 -14.40 26.40 -4.26
CA SER A 584 -13.90 27.40 -3.32
C SER A 584 -13.89 26.94 -1.85
N GLY A 585 -14.40 25.74 -1.55
CA GLY A 585 -14.44 25.16 -0.19
C GLY A 585 -15.75 24.45 0.10
N LEU A 586 -15.73 23.50 1.05
CA LEU A 586 -16.91 22.71 1.45
C LEU A 586 -17.85 23.46 2.41
N TYR A 587 -17.34 24.48 3.11
CA TYR A 587 -18.12 25.25 4.08
C TYR A 587 -18.22 26.71 3.65
N PRO A 588 -19.33 27.40 3.95
CA PRO A 588 -19.52 28.81 3.59
C PRO A 588 -18.43 29.74 4.13
N PHE A 589 -17.96 29.45 5.35
CA PHE A 589 -16.88 30.19 6.01
C PHE A 589 -15.96 29.23 6.76
N LYS A 590 -14.73 29.69 7.05
CA LYS A 590 -13.80 28.98 7.94
C LYS A 590 -14.36 28.96 9.38
N ARG A 591 -14.01 27.95 10.16
CA ARG A 591 -14.37 27.89 11.59
C ARG A 591 -13.69 29.01 12.38
N GLU A 592 -14.42 29.62 13.31
CA GLU A 592 -13.87 30.55 14.29
C GLU A 592 -13.48 29.77 15.56
N GLY A 593 -12.29 30.03 16.12
CA GLY A 593 -11.81 29.41 17.36
C GLY A 593 -11.19 28.00 17.25
N GLU A 594 -11.20 27.38 16.07
CA GLU A 594 -10.52 26.10 15.80
C GLU A 594 -9.60 26.25 14.59
N ASP A 595 -8.33 26.61 14.85
CA ASP A 595 -7.30 26.66 13.82
C ASP A 595 -7.12 25.27 13.17
N PRO A 596 -6.91 25.17 11.84
CA PRO A 596 -6.62 23.90 11.18
C PRO A 596 -5.33 23.22 11.67
N SER A 597 -4.45 23.96 12.36
CA SER A 597 -3.20 23.46 12.92
C SER A 597 -3.41 22.15 13.68
N ARG A 598 -2.67 21.13 13.25
CA ARG A 598 -2.64 19.80 13.87
C ARG A 598 -1.19 19.43 14.08
N MET A 599 -0.80 19.26 15.33
CA MET A 599 0.61 19.07 15.70
C MET A 599 0.97 17.59 15.55
N PHE A 600 1.91 17.30 14.66
CA PHE A 600 2.48 15.98 14.43
C PHE A 600 3.52 15.68 15.51
N ALA A 601 3.32 14.62 16.29
CA ALA A 601 4.23 14.22 17.35
C ALA A 601 4.24 12.70 17.55
N GLY A 602 5.41 12.21 17.93
CA GLY A 602 5.67 10.82 18.28
C GLY A 602 7.17 10.65 18.51
N GLU A 603 7.56 10.34 19.75
CA GLU A 603 8.95 10.06 20.11
C GLU A 603 9.01 9.20 21.38
N GLY A 604 9.83 8.17 21.37
CA GLY A 604 10.05 7.28 22.51
C GLY A 604 8.80 6.48 22.91
N GLY A 605 8.61 6.31 24.22
CA GLY A 605 7.43 5.64 24.78
C GLY A 605 6.18 6.55 24.87
N PRO A 606 5.02 5.96 25.23
CA PRO A 606 3.76 6.68 25.29
C PRO A 606 3.77 7.87 26.24
N GLU A 607 4.46 7.80 27.38
CA GLU A 607 4.55 8.91 28.36
C GLU A 607 5.32 10.11 27.82
N ARG A 608 6.40 9.88 27.07
CA ARG A 608 7.19 10.98 26.46
C ARG A 608 6.37 11.68 25.39
N THR A 609 5.65 10.93 24.57
CA THR A 609 4.77 11.49 23.54
C THR A 609 3.54 12.17 24.16
N ASN A 610 2.98 11.63 25.25
CA ASN A 610 1.91 12.27 26.02
C ASN A 610 2.36 13.64 26.54
N LYS A 611 3.55 13.72 27.16
CA LYS A 611 4.16 15.00 27.58
C LYS A 611 4.30 15.98 26.43
N ARG A 612 4.74 15.51 25.25
CA ARG A 612 4.82 16.34 24.05
C ARG A 612 3.45 16.85 23.61
N PHE A 613 2.41 16.01 23.62
CA PHE A 613 1.04 16.43 23.28
C PHE A 613 0.51 17.50 24.22
N HIS A 614 0.72 17.37 25.53
CA HIS A 614 0.33 18.39 26.50
C HIS A 614 1.06 19.71 26.27
N TYR A 615 2.37 19.65 26.01
CA TYR A 615 3.17 20.83 25.68
C TYR A 615 2.69 21.55 24.42
N VAL A 616 2.53 20.85 23.29
CA VAL A 616 2.16 21.49 22.00
C VAL A 616 0.71 21.94 21.93
N SER A 617 -0.16 21.41 22.81
CA SER A 617 -1.57 21.79 22.87
C SER A 617 -1.89 22.73 24.03
N ALA A 618 -0.90 23.14 24.82
CA ALA A 618 -1.06 24.07 25.93
C ALA A 618 -1.68 25.39 25.47
N GLY A 619 -2.65 25.91 26.23
CA GLY A 619 -3.36 27.16 25.92
C GLY A 619 -4.32 27.12 24.72
N LEU A 620 -4.34 26.03 23.94
CA LEU A 620 -5.26 25.92 22.80
C LEU A 620 -6.67 25.48 23.25
N PRO A 621 -7.74 26.14 22.73
CA PRO A 621 -9.12 25.82 23.10
C PRO A 621 -9.60 24.47 22.54
N ALA A 622 -9.02 24.02 21.41
CA ALA A 622 -9.29 22.72 20.81
C ALA A 622 -8.02 21.87 20.78
N LYS A 623 -8.14 20.59 21.15
CA LYS A 623 -7.03 19.64 21.21
C LYS A 623 -7.00 18.79 19.94
N ARG A 624 -6.15 19.15 18.98
CA ARG A 624 -6.02 18.45 17.69
C ARG A 624 -4.69 17.72 17.61
N LEU A 625 -4.68 16.46 18.03
CA LEU A 625 -3.47 15.65 18.11
C LEU A 625 -3.21 14.94 16.77
N SER A 626 -1.95 14.75 16.39
CA SER A 626 -1.56 13.85 15.31
C SER A 626 -0.42 12.96 15.76
N THR A 627 -0.66 11.66 15.72
CA THR A 627 0.22 10.64 16.28
C THR A 627 1.07 10.03 15.17
N ALA A 628 2.39 10.04 15.36
CA ALA A 628 3.37 9.35 14.55
C ALA A 628 3.86 8.12 15.31
N PHE A 629 3.77 6.93 14.71
CA PHE A 629 4.21 5.69 15.34
C PHE A 629 5.62 5.33 14.90
N ASP A 630 6.37 4.64 15.78
CA ASP A 630 7.69 4.13 15.43
C ASP A 630 7.59 3.04 14.35
N SER A 631 8.71 2.76 13.68
CA SER A 631 8.72 1.76 12.60
C SER A 631 8.30 0.36 13.07
N VAL A 632 8.61 -0.02 14.32
CA VAL A 632 8.18 -1.30 14.90
C VAL A 632 6.65 -1.41 14.94
N THR A 633 5.97 -0.38 15.46
CA THR A 633 4.50 -0.31 15.51
C THR A 633 3.88 -0.17 14.12
N LEU A 634 4.50 0.61 13.21
CA LEU A 634 4.01 0.79 11.83
C LEU A 634 3.90 -0.54 11.08
N TYR A 635 4.78 -1.50 11.39
CA TYR A 635 4.80 -2.83 10.82
C TYR A 635 4.08 -3.88 11.69
N GLY A 636 3.37 -3.48 12.74
CA GLY A 636 2.54 -4.37 13.56
C GLY A 636 3.33 -5.39 14.37
N ASN A 637 4.57 -5.05 14.76
CA ASN A 637 5.43 -5.91 15.57
C ASN A 637 5.48 -5.43 17.02
N ASP A 638 5.73 -6.37 17.93
CA ASP A 638 6.07 -6.05 19.32
C ASP A 638 7.55 -5.64 19.44
N PRO A 639 7.91 -4.78 20.42
CA PRO A 639 9.30 -4.48 20.71
C PRO A 639 10.06 -5.74 21.14
N HIS A 640 11.30 -5.89 20.68
CA HIS A 640 12.14 -7.06 20.96
C HIS A 640 13.61 -6.66 21.21
N ILE A 641 14.35 -7.49 21.95
CA ILE A 641 15.78 -7.29 22.27
C ILE A 641 16.72 -7.52 21.09
N ARG A 642 16.21 -8.01 19.95
CA ARG A 642 17.03 -8.31 18.77
C ARG A 642 17.53 -6.97 18.22
N PRO A 643 18.84 -6.79 17.94
CA PRO A 643 19.40 -5.45 17.69
C PRO A 643 18.71 -4.67 16.57
N ASP A 644 18.32 -5.34 15.50
CA ASP A 644 17.64 -4.75 14.34
C ASP A 644 16.20 -4.28 14.63
N ILE A 645 15.57 -4.77 15.71
CA ILE A 645 14.29 -4.27 16.25
C ILE A 645 14.58 -3.25 17.36
N TYR A 646 15.44 -3.58 18.32
CA TYR A 646 15.70 -2.79 19.51
C TYR A 646 16.17 -1.36 19.18
N GLY A 647 17.09 -1.23 18.22
CA GLY A 647 17.58 0.07 17.75
C GLY A 647 16.52 0.94 17.06
N LYS A 648 15.31 0.43 16.81
CA LYS A 648 14.22 1.15 16.14
C LYS A 648 13.07 1.51 17.08
N ILE A 649 13.03 0.96 18.30
CA ILE A 649 11.96 1.20 19.28
C ILE A 649 11.93 2.67 19.67
N GLY A 650 10.80 3.34 19.46
CA GLY A 650 10.60 4.75 19.81
C GLY A 650 11.39 5.75 18.96
N ASN A 651 12.07 5.29 17.90
CA ASN A 651 12.74 6.15 16.93
C ASN A 651 11.76 6.56 15.83
N ALA A 652 11.85 7.83 15.41
CA ALA A 652 10.97 8.46 14.42
C ALA A 652 9.45 8.40 14.72
N GLY A 653 9.05 7.96 15.91
CA GLY A 653 7.67 7.85 16.33
C GLY A 653 7.51 7.28 17.73
N VAL A 654 6.27 7.16 18.20
CA VAL A 654 5.93 6.55 19.50
C VAL A 654 5.79 5.03 19.37
N SER A 655 6.35 4.27 20.33
CA SER A 655 6.20 2.82 20.39
C SER A 655 4.92 2.43 21.13
N ILE A 656 3.99 1.73 20.46
CA ILE A 656 2.69 1.29 21.00
C ILE A 656 2.45 -0.16 20.61
N CYS A 657 2.59 -1.09 21.54
CA CYS A 657 2.33 -2.52 21.29
C CYS A 657 1.06 -3.04 21.98
N CYS A 658 0.48 -2.28 22.92
CA CYS A 658 -0.70 -2.72 23.66
C CYS A 658 -1.71 -1.60 23.95
N LEU A 659 -2.91 -1.99 24.41
CA LEU A 659 -3.98 -1.07 24.80
C LEU A 659 -3.54 -0.10 25.93
N ASP A 660 -2.79 -0.59 26.92
CA ASP A 660 -2.33 0.26 28.03
C ASP A 660 -1.38 1.36 27.56
N ASP A 661 -0.62 1.13 26.50
CA ASP A 661 0.23 2.17 25.91
C ASP A 661 -0.61 3.24 25.19
N ALA A 662 -1.69 2.85 24.50
CA ALA A 662 -2.65 3.80 23.96
C ALA A 662 -3.34 4.62 25.06
N LYS A 663 -3.67 4.00 26.20
CA LYS A 663 -4.23 4.69 27.38
C LYS A 663 -3.27 5.73 27.93
N LYS A 664 -1.99 5.36 28.15
CA LYS A 664 -0.94 6.28 28.61
C LYS A 664 -0.73 7.42 27.62
N LEU A 665 -0.65 7.10 26.32
CA LEU A 665 -0.42 8.05 25.24
C LEU A 665 -1.46 9.18 25.22
N TYR A 666 -2.74 8.84 25.40
CA TYR A 666 -3.84 9.80 25.37
C TYR A 666 -4.36 10.22 26.75
N SER A 667 -3.65 9.86 27.82
CA SER A 667 -4.05 10.23 29.18
C SER A 667 -4.11 11.76 29.36
N GLY A 668 -5.10 12.22 30.12
CA GLY A 668 -5.39 13.64 30.33
C GLY A 668 -6.11 14.33 29.16
N PHE A 669 -6.31 13.67 28.02
CA PHE A 669 -7.13 14.17 26.91
C PHE A 669 -8.46 13.42 26.86
N ASP A 670 -9.58 14.11 27.08
CA ASP A 670 -10.90 13.50 26.92
C ASP A 670 -11.19 13.24 25.43
N LEU A 671 -11.10 11.96 25.02
CA LEU A 671 -11.26 11.51 23.64
C LEU A 671 -12.70 11.60 23.12
N SER A 672 -13.69 11.68 24.01
CA SER A 672 -15.10 11.89 23.68
C SER A 672 -15.52 13.37 23.67
N HIS A 673 -14.63 14.27 24.09
CA HIS A 673 -14.95 15.69 24.16
C HIS A 673 -15.10 16.30 22.75
N PRO A 674 -16.13 17.12 22.50
CA PRO A 674 -16.37 17.70 21.18
C PRO A 674 -15.27 18.65 20.71
N ALA A 675 -14.35 19.11 21.55
CA ALA A 675 -13.21 19.94 21.15
C ALA A 675 -11.88 19.14 21.02
N THR A 676 -11.91 17.82 21.20
CA THR A 676 -10.75 16.94 21.06
C THR A 676 -10.88 16.15 19.75
N SER A 677 -9.80 16.01 18.99
CA SER A 677 -9.75 15.06 17.88
C SER A 677 -8.35 14.51 17.67
N VAL A 678 -8.25 13.20 17.48
CA VAL A 678 -6.95 12.52 17.31
C VAL A 678 -6.83 11.99 15.88
N SER A 679 -5.71 12.29 15.24
CA SER A 679 -5.31 11.68 13.97
C SER A 679 -4.21 10.65 14.25
N MET A 680 -4.32 9.46 13.68
CA MET A 680 -3.35 8.37 13.81
C MET A 680 -2.82 8.01 12.43
N THR A 681 -1.53 8.27 12.19
CA THR A 681 -0.86 7.96 10.92
C THR A 681 -0.35 6.52 10.97
N ILE A 682 -1.26 5.57 10.74
CA ILE A 682 -1.01 4.13 10.75
C ILE A 682 -1.75 3.48 9.57
N ASN A 683 -1.15 2.45 8.95
CA ASN A 683 -1.69 1.78 7.76
C ASN A 683 -1.87 0.27 7.96
N GLY A 684 -0.80 -0.53 7.83
CA GLY A 684 -0.86 -2.00 7.89
C GLY A 684 -1.65 -2.55 9.09
N PRO A 685 -1.26 -2.24 10.33
CA PRO A 685 -1.98 -2.66 11.54
C PRO A 685 -3.04 -1.65 11.99
N ALA A 686 -3.53 -0.76 11.11
CA ALA A 686 -4.50 0.27 11.46
C ALA A 686 -5.76 -0.26 12.16
N PRO A 687 -6.36 -1.41 11.77
CA PRO A 687 -7.51 -1.96 12.49
C PRO A 687 -7.20 -2.28 13.97
N MET A 688 -6.00 -2.79 14.26
CA MET A 688 -5.56 -3.14 15.62
C MET A 688 -5.40 -1.87 16.48
N LEU A 689 -4.67 -0.87 15.96
CA LEU A 689 -4.45 0.39 16.67
C LEU A 689 -5.75 1.20 16.84
N LEU A 690 -6.65 1.13 15.85
CA LEU A 690 -8.00 1.69 15.98
C LEU A 690 -8.79 0.99 17.09
N GLY A 691 -8.67 -0.33 17.19
CA GLY A 691 -9.22 -1.10 18.30
C GLY A 691 -8.70 -0.62 19.66
N PHE A 692 -7.39 -0.37 19.78
CA PHE A 692 -6.80 0.18 21.00
C PHE A 692 -7.33 1.58 21.31
N PHE A 693 -7.39 2.47 20.32
CA PHE A 693 -7.90 3.82 20.48
C PHE A 693 -9.37 3.86 20.93
N MET A 694 -10.23 3.05 20.30
CA MET A 694 -11.65 2.98 20.66
C MET A 694 -11.84 2.46 22.08
N ASN A 695 -11.10 1.43 22.49
CA ASN A 695 -11.15 0.93 23.86
C ASN A 695 -10.60 1.94 24.87
N ALA A 696 -9.52 2.66 24.55
CA ALA A 696 -9.01 3.72 25.41
C ALA A 696 -10.06 4.83 25.64
N ALA A 697 -10.80 5.23 24.60
CA ALA A 697 -11.89 6.20 24.72
C ALA A 697 -13.07 5.67 25.56
N ILE A 698 -13.44 4.39 25.39
CA ILE A 698 -14.50 3.74 26.18
C ILE A 698 -14.09 3.67 27.65
N ASP A 699 -12.85 3.25 27.93
CA ASP A 699 -12.32 3.16 29.29
C ASP A 699 -12.25 4.52 29.97
N GLN A 700 -11.89 5.60 29.26
CA GLN A 700 -11.97 6.97 29.81
C GLN A 700 -13.39 7.34 30.26
N ASN A 701 -14.43 6.95 29.53
CA ASN A 701 -15.81 7.23 29.94
C ASN A 701 -16.30 6.27 31.04
N CYS A 702 -15.77 5.05 31.11
CA CYS A 702 -15.95 4.17 32.26
C CYS A 702 -15.34 4.79 33.52
N GLU A 703 -14.14 5.39 33.43
CA GLU A 703 -13.51 6.10 34.55
C GLU A 703 -14.36 7.29 35.04
N LYS A 704 -14.90 8.10 34.12
CA LYS A 704 -15.83 9.18 34.48
C LYS A 704 -17.05 8.65 35.23
N TYR A 705 -17.67 7.58 34.73
CA TYR A 705 -18.80 6.93 35.39
C TYR A 705 -18.44 6.42 36.80
N ILE A 706 -17.28 5.76 36.93
CA ILE A 706 -16.78 5.26 38.21
C ILE A 706 -16.61 6.40 39.21
N VAL A 707 -16.07 7.54 38.76
CA VAL A 707 -15.88 8.73 39.61
C VAL A 707 -17.21 9.37 39.99
N GLU A 708 -18.11 9.58 39.04
CA GLU A 708 -19.43 10.18 39.24
C GLU A 708 -20.31 9.38 40.20
N ASN A 709 -20.16 8.05 40.23
CA ASN A 709 -20.94 7.15 41.07
C ASN A 709 -20.22 6.68 42.35
N GLY A 710 -19.02 7.20 42.64
CA GLY A 710 -18.29 6.86 43.87
C GLY A 710 -17.80 5.41 43.96
N LEU A 711 -17.59 4.74 42.82
CA LEU A 711 -17.25 3.31 42.73
C LEU A 711 -15.75 3.01 42.81
N GLN A 712 -14.90 4.01 43.05
CA GLN A 712 -13.44 3.88 42.97
C GLN A 712 -12.90 2.78 43.89
N LYS A 713 -13.40 2.68 45.12
CA LYS A 713 -12.94 1.68 46.09
C LYS A 713 -13.30 0.25 45.68
N GLU A 714 -14.49 0.06 45.11
CA GLU A 714 -14.95 -1.24 44.62
C GLU A 714 -14.12 -1.69 43.42
N VAL A 715 -13.93 -0.79 42.45
CA VAL A 715 -13.12 -1.06 41.25
C VAL A 715 -11.68 -1.34 41.61
N GLU A 716 -11.09 -0.55 42.50
CA GLU A 716 -9.71 -0.77 42.99
C GLU A 716 -9.57 -2.14 43.67
N ALA A 717 -10.56 -2.57 44.46
CA ALA A 717 -10.56 -3.90 45.05
C ALA A 717 -10.64 -5.02 43.98
N LYS A 718 -11.47 -4.86 42.95
CA LYS A 718 -11.56 -5.81 41.82
C LYS A 718 -10.25 -5.90 41.05
N ILE A 719 -9.62 -4.78 40.71
CA ILE A 719 -8.36 -4.76 39.98
C ILE A 719 -7.25 -5.44 40.80
N ASN A 720 -7.17 -5.14 42.09
CA ASN A 720 -6.21 -5.76 42.99
C ASN A 720 -6.41 -7.29 43.09
N ASP A 721 -7.65 -7.77 43.12
CA ASP A 721 -7.94 -9.21 43.08
C ASP A 721 -7.51 -9.85 41.75
N ILE A 722 -7.77 -9.21 40.61
CA ILE A 722 -7.33 -9.67 39.28
C ILE A 722 -5.81 -9.81 39.22
N TYR A 723 -5.07 -8.78 39.64
CA TYR A 723 -3.60 -8.79 39.58
C TYR A 723 -2.98 -9.72 40.62
N LYS A 724 -3.58 -9.84 41.81
CA LYS A 724 -3.18 -10.84 42.81
C LYS A 724 -3.32 -12.27 42.28
N LYS A 725 -4.39 -12.57 41.52
CA LYS A 725 -4.59 -13.87 40.87
C LYS A 725 -3.59 -14.12 39.74
N LYS A 726 -3.23 -13.09 38.97
CA LYS A 726 -2.24 -13.20 37.87
C LYS A 726 -0.80 -13.33 38.38
N GLY A 727 -0.50 -12.89 39.60
CA GLY A 727 0.85 -12.95 40.17
C GLY A 727 1.85 -11.99 39.52
N VAL A 728 1.35 -10.91 38.89
CA VAL A 728 2.17 -9.89 38.21
C VAL A 728 1.85 -8.50 38.76
N ALA A 729 2.78 -7.56 38.59
CA ALA A 729 2.56 -6.17 38.96
C ALA A 729 1.51 -5.50 38.05
N ARG A 730 0.71 -4.60 38.63
CA ARG A 730 -0.22 -3.76 37.87
C ARG A 730 0.57 -2.73 37.03
N PRO A 731 0.22 -2.54 35.75
CA PRO A 731 0.79 -1.47 34.94
C PRO A 731 0.53 -0.08 35.55
N SER A 732 1.49 0.82 35.43
CA SER A 732 1.36 2.21 35.85
C SER A 732 1.94 3.15 34.80
N TYR A 733 1.56 4.43 34.88
CA TYR A 733 2.24 5.49 34.12
C TYR A 733 3.68 5.64 34.63
N GLN A 734 4.67 5.65 33.74
CA GLN A 734 6.08 5.75 34.10
C GLN A 734 6.56 7.21 34.08
N GLY A 735 6.90 7.74 35.26
CA GLY A 735 7.38 9.12 35.43
C GLY A 735 6.29 10.08 35.94
N GLU A 736 6.59 11.37 35.92
CA GLU A 736 5.67 12.42 36.37
C GLU A 736 4.61 12.75 35.31
N LEU A 737 3.38 13.01 35.76
CA LEU A 737 2.32 13.49 34.86
C LEU A 737 2.69 14.88 34.33
N PRO A 738 2.57 15.12 33.02
CA PRO A 738 2.87 16.43 32.45
C PRO A 738 1.86 17.48 32.91
N GLU A 739 2.28 18.75 32.86
CA GLU A 739 1.41 19.87 33.18
C GLU A 739 0.12 19.85 32.34
N GLY A 740 -1.04 19.99 33.00
CA GLY A 740 -2.36 19.91 32.35
C GLY A 740 -2.96 18.51 32.27
N ASN A 741 -2.21 17.45 32.60
CA ASN A 741 -2.75 16.09 32.68
C ASN A 741 -3.47 15.86 34.03
N ASN A 742 -4.75 15.53 33.97
CA ASN A 742 -5.61 15.31 35.15
C ASN A 742 -5.71 13.82 35.57
N GLY A 743 -4.95 12.93 34.96
CA GLY A 743 -4.94 11.49 35.24
C GLY A 743 -6.05 10.68 34.57
N LEU A 744 -6.92 11.31 33.77
CA LEU A 744 -7.96 10.60 33.01
C LEU A 744 -7.33 9.58 32.05
N GLY A 745 -7.83 8.35 32.04
CA GLY A 745 -7.36 7.22 31.24
C GLY A 745 -6.33 6.33 31.95
N LEU A 746 -5.97 6.64 33.20
CA LEU A 746 -4.96 5.88 33.95
C LEU A 746 -5.55 4.95 35.03
N MET A 747 -6.80 5.16 35.44
CA MET A 747 -7.43 4.34 36.49
C MET A 747 -7.64 2.90 36.03
N LEU A 748 -7.92 2.67 34.75
CA LEU A 748 -8.13 1.32 34.20
C LEU A 748 -6.88 0.75 33.51
N LEU A 749 -5.67 1.18 33.84
CA LEU A 749 -4.47 0.50 33.32
C LEU A 749 -4.44 -0.96 33.78
N GLY A 750 -4.27 -1.88 32.82
CA GLY A 750 -4.20 -3.31 33.03
C GLY A 750 -5.51 -4.10 32.97
N VAL A 751 -6.64 -3.39 32.87
CA VAL A 751 -7.99 -3.96 32.79
C VAL A 751 -8.85 -3.17 31.80
N THR A 752 -10.03 -3.66 31.47
CA THR A 752 -11.01 -2.93 30.64
C THR A 752 -12.29 -2.67 31.42
N GLY A 753 -13.10 -1.68 31.00
CA GLY A 753 -14.32 -1.28 31.69
C GLY A 753 -15.30 -2.43 31.94
N ASP A 754 -15.43 -3.38 31.01
CA ASP A 754 -16.28 -4.58 31.10
C ASP A 754 -15.82 -5.58 32.17
N GLN A 755 -14.56 -5.51 32.61
CA GLN A 755 -14.03 -6.37 33.67
C GLN A 755 -14.35 -5.84 35.07
N VAL A 756 -14.69 -4.54 35.19
CA VAL A 756 -14.85 -3.87 36.49
C VAL A 756 -16.25 -3.31 36.73
N LEU A 757 -16.99 -3.01 35.65
CA LEU A 757 -18.37 -2.53 35.67
C LEU A 757 -19.37 -3.62 35.27
N PRO A 758 -20.65 -3.49 35.67
CA PRO A 758 -21.73 -4.31 35.12
C PRO A 758 -21.83 -4.20 33.59
N LEU A 759 -22.18 -5.31 32.93
CA LEU A 759 -22.17 -5.42 31.46
C LEU A 759 -23.15 -4.46 30.76
N ASP A 760 -24.32 -4.23 31.36
CA ASP A 760 -25.34 -3.30 30.87
C ASP A 760 -24.85 -1.85 30.91
N VAL A 761 -24.21 -1.45 32.03
CA VAL A 761 -23.58 -0.13 32.19
C VAL A 761 -22.46 0.06 31.18
N TYR A 762 -21.55 -0.91 31.05
CA TYR A 762 -20.47 -0.85 30.08
C TYR A 762 -20.99 -0.74 28.65
N THR A 763 -22.02 -1.50 28.29
CA THR A 763 -22.60 -1.49 26.94
C THR A 763 -23.20 -0.13 26.59
N ASP A 764 -23.92 0.51 27.52
CA ASP A 764 -24.47 1.86 27.33
C ASP A 764 -23.35 2.91 27.16
N ILE A 765 -22.30 2.84 27.98
CA ILE A 765 -21.11 3.72 27.86
C ILE A 765 -20.43 3.52 26.51
N LYS A 766 -20.23 2.27 26.09
CA LYS A 766 -19.61 1.92 24.81
C LYS A 766 -20.36 2.54 23.64
N ILE A 767 -21.68 2.33 23.56
CA ILE A 767 -22.52 2.85 22.46
C ILE A 767 -22.44 4.38 22.41
N LYS A 768 -22.59 5.06 23.56
CA LYS A 768 -22.51 6.53 23.64
C LYS A 768 -21.13 7.06 23.23
N THR A 769 -20.07 6.41 23.70
CA THR A 769 -18.69 6.81 23.41
C THR A 769 -18.37 6.71 21.91
N LEU A 770 -18.71 5.57 21.30
CA LEU A 770 -18.45 5.32 19.87
C LEU A 770 -19.16 6.35 18.96
N ALA A 771 -20.36 6.80 19.33
CA ALA A 771 -21.07 7.84 18.60
C ALA A 771 -20.47 9.26 18.76
N GLN A 772 -19.71 9.50 19.82
CA GLN A 772 -19.15 10.82 20.17
C GLN A 772 -17.70 11.00 19.70
N VAL A 773 -16.90 9.93 19.73
CA VAL A 773 -15.45 9.97 19.48
C VAL A 773 -15.10 10.64 18.15
N ARG A 774 -14.10 11.52 18.16
CA ARG A 774 -13.67 12.30 17.00
C ARG A 774 -12.23 11.97 16.62
N GLY A 775 -12.00 11.68 15.35
CA GLY A 775 -10.64 11.43 14.90
C GLY A 775 -10.54 10.92 13.48
N THR A 776 -9.32 10.53 13.10
CA THR A 776 -8.98 10.00 11.80
C THR A 776 -7.96 8.90 11.99
N VAL A 777 -8.17 7.76 11.34
CA VAL A 777 -7.11 6.79 11.08
C VAL A 777 -6.72 6.90 9.61
N GLN A 778 -5.43 6.83 9.30
CA GLN A 778 -4.97 7.02 7.92
C GLN A 778 -5.38 5.84 7.03
N ALA A 779 -4.90 4.64 7.34
CA ALA A 779 -5.43 3.36 6.86
C ALA A 779 -5.68 3.26 5.34
N ASP A 780 -4.92 4.00 4.53
CA ASP A 780 -5.05 3.93 3.07
C ASP A 780 -4.08 2.88 2.52
N ILE A 781 -4.56 1.66 2.33
CA ILE A 781 -3.79 0.50 1.86
C ILE A 781 -3.36 0.66 0.40
N LEU A 782 -4.15 1.33 -0.45
CA LEU A 782 -3.85 1.47 -1.87
C LEU A 782 -2.59 2.31 -2.13
N LYS A 783 -2.33 3.34 -1.31
CA LYS A 783 -1.06 4.09 -1.40
C LYS A 783 0.14 3.31 -0.86
N GLU A 784 -0.07 2.30 -0.02
CA GLU A 784 1.01 1.49 0.53
C GLU A 784 1.68 0.68 -0.57
N ASP A 785 0.88 0.02 -1.41
CA ASP A 785 1.38 -0.72 -2.58
C ASP A 785 1.98 0.21 -3.65
N GLN A 786 1.45 1.44 -3.78
CA GLN A 786 1.90 2.38 -4.81
C GLN A 786 3.19 3.14 -4.45
N ALA A 787 3.44 3.42 -3.17
CA ALA A 787 4.49 4.36 -2.78
C ALA A 787 5.13 4.13 -1.41
N GLN A 788 4.33 3.87 -0.36
CA GLN A 788 4.85 3.92 1.01
C GLN A 788 5.43 2.59 1.52
N ASN A 789 5.04 1.46 0.94
CA ASN A 789 5.61 0.14 1.19
C ASN A 789 5.56 -0.31 2.67
N THR A 790 4.53 0.09 3.44
CA THR A 790 4.29 -0.41 4.82
C THR A 790 3.12 -1.39 4.91
N CYS A 791 2.75 -2.02 3.79
CA CYS A 791 1.71 -3.06 3.77
C CYS A 791 2.25 -4.38 4.31
N ILE A 792 1.77 -4.82 5.47
CA ILE A 792 2.20 -6.06 6.14
C ILE A 792 1.30 -7.27 5.82
N PHE A 793 0.14 -7.01 5.21
CA PHE A 793 -0.78 -8.04 4.75
C PHE A 793 -0.87 -8.00 3.21
N SER A 794 -1.47 -9.02 2.59
CA SER A 794 -1.85 -8.89 1.19
C SER A 794 -2.86 -7.76 1.01
N THR A 795 -2.77 -7.03 -0.10
CA THR A 795 -3.63 -5.89 -0.41
C THR A 795 -5.12 -6.25 -0.30
N GLU A 796 -5.50 -7.44 -0.79
CA GLU A 796 -6.87 -7.94 -0.71
C GLU A 796 -7.35 -8.14 0.73
N PHE A 797 -6.52 -8.75 1.58
CA PHE A 797 -6.87 -8.97 2.98
C PHE A 797 -6.94 -7.65 3.75
N ALA A 798 -6.00 -6.75 3.52
CA ALA A 798 -6.00 -5.42 4.14
C ALA A 798 -7.23 -4.60 3.72
N LEU A 799 -7.61 -4.61 2.43
CA LEU A 799 -8.85 -3.97 1.97
C LEU A 799 -10.10 -4.61 2.59
N ARG A 800 -10.11 -5.94 2.78
CA ARG A 800 -11.19 -6.63 3.50
C ARG A 800 -11.35 -6.10 4.92
N LEU A 801 -10.25 -6.01 5.67
CA LEU A 801 -10.27 -5.45 7.03
C LEU A 801 -10.78 -4.00 7.04
N MET A 802 -10.39 -3.18 6.06
CA MET A 802 -10.90 -1.81 5.93
C MET A 802 -12.41 -1.76 5.69
N GLY A 803 -12.94 -2.66 4.86
CA GLY A 803 -14.38 -2.82 4.68
C GLY A 803 -15.07 -3.26 5.98
N ASP A 804 -14.48 -4.16 6.76
CA ASP A 804 -15.05 -4.62 8.03
C ASP A 804 -15.11 -3.48 9.07
N VAL A 805 -14.07 -2.64 9.11
CA VAL A 805 -14.05 -1.42 9.95
C VAL A 805 -15.16 -0.45 9.54
N GLN A 806 -15.33 -0.20 8.24
CA GLN A 806 -16.36 0.71 7.74
C GLN A 806 -17.77 0.17 8.00
N GLU A 807 -17.99 -1.14 7.85
CA GLU A 807 -19.26 -1.80 8.18
C GLU A 807 -19.59 -1.67 9.67
N TYR A 808 -18.59 -1.90 10.53
CA TYR A 808 -18.72 -1.70 11.97
C TYR A 808 -19.07 -0.24 12.31
N PHE A 809 -18.44 0.74 11.63
CA PHE A 809 -18.75 2.15 11.84
C PHE A 809 -20.21 2.49 11.51
N ILE A 810 -20.75 1.91 10.44
CA ILE A 810 -22.16 2.10 10.06
C ILE A 810 -23.07 1.46 11.11
N LYS A 811 -22.82 0.19 11.45
CA LYS A 811 -23.62 -0.58 12.41
C LYS A 811 -23.67 0.06 13.79
N GLU A 812 -22.52 0.50 14.30
CA GLU A 812 -22.36 1.09 15.64
C GLU A 812 -22.48 2.62 15.63
N ASN A 813 -22.90 3.21 14.50
CA ASN A 813 -23.19 4.64 14.37
C ASN A 813 -22.00 5.57 14.69
N VAL A 814 -20.79 5.15 14.31
CA VAL A 814 -19.54 5.92 14.44
C VAL A 814 -19.47 6.99 13.34
N ARG A 815 -20.04 8.17 13.61
CA ARG A 815 -20.24 9.24 12.61
C ARG A 815 -19.19 10.35 12.61
N ASN A 816 -18.37 10.44 13.65
CA ASN A 816 -17.41 11.54 13.79
C ASN A 816 -15.95 11.10 13.67
N PHE A 817 -15.73 9.85 13.26
CA PHE A 817 -14.42 9.27 13.03
C PHE A 817 -14.25 8.90 11.55
N TYR A 818 -13.16 9.37 10.94
CA TYR A 818 -12.81 9.03 9.56
C TYR A 818 -12.10 7.69 9.55
N SER A 819 -12.71 6.69 8.90
CA SER A 819 -12.19 5.31 8.80
C SER A 819 -11.00 5.20 7.86
N VAL A 820 -10.86 6.13 6.92
CA VAL A 820 -9.74 6.19 5.98
C VAL A 820 -9.42 7.64 5.62
N SER A 821 -8.12 7.93 5.51
CA SER A 821 -7.60 9.18 4.96
C SER A 821 -6.78 8.89 3.71
N ILE A 822 -7.47 8.97 2.56
CA ILE A 822 -6.95 8.70 1.23
C ILE A 822 -5.82 9.68 0.91
N SER A 823 -4.60 9.17 0.71
CA SER A 823 -3.39 9.98 0.83
C SER A 823 -2.54 10.00 -0.45
N GLY A 824 -2.37 11.19 -1.01
CA GLY A 824 -1.38 11.49 -2.05
C GLY A 824 -0.01 11.92 -1.54
N TYR A 825 0.12 12.28 -0.25
CA TYR A 825 1.38 12.81 0.28
C TYR A 825 2.58 11.91 -0.03
N HIS A 826 2.49 10.64 0.37
CA HIS A 826 3.55 9.64 0.18
C HIS A 826 3.84 9.33 -1.30
N ILE A 827 2.81 9.37 -2.15
CA ILE A 827 2.97 9.21 -3.60
C ILE A 827 3.81 10.36 -4.17
N ALA A 828 3.61 11.59 -3.69
CA ALA A 828 4.41 12.75 -4.09
C ALA A 828 5.85 12.65 -3.59
N GLU A 829 6.05 12.30 -2.32
CA GLU A 829 7.39 12.15 -1.73
C GLU A 829 8.20 11.02 -2.39
N ALA A 830 7.55 10.00 -2.93
CA ALA A 830 8.18 8.96 -3.76
C ALA A 830 8.63 9.48 -5.15
N GLY A 831 8.33 10.74 -5.50
CA GLY A 831 8.76 11.41 -6.72
C GLY A 831 7.65 11.70 -7.72
N ALA A 832 6.38 11.51 -7.38
CA ALA A 832 5.27 11.84 -8.28
C ALA A 832 5.04 13.36 -8.36
N ASN A 833 4.90 13.87 -9.58
CA ASN A 833 4.49 15.25 -9.82
C ASN A 833 3.04 15.52 -9.31
N PRO A 834 2.63 16.79 -9.12
CA PRO A 834 1.30 17.12 -8.58
C PRO A 834 0.10 16.53 -9.35
N ILE A 835 0.22 16.37 -10.68
CA ILE A 835 -0.86 15.80 -11.50
C ILE A 835 -1.01 14.30 -11.22
N THR A 836 0.10 13.57 -11.22
CA THR A 836 0.11 12.13 -10.90
C THR A 836 -0.37 11.88 -9.48
N GLN A 837 0.09 12.70 -8.52
CA GLN A 837 -0.37 12.64 -7.13
C GLN A 837 -1.89 12.77 -7.05
N LEU A 838 -2.44 13.83 -7.63
CA LEU A 838 -3.89 14.09 -7.60
C LEU A 838 -4.67 12.95 -8.26
N ALA A 839 -4.24 12.51 -9.44
CA ALA A 839 -4.92 11.47 -10.20
C ALA A 839 -4.96 10.14 -9.43
N PHE A 840 -3.84 9.68 -8.89
CA PHE A 840 -3.78 8.42 -8.14
C PHE A 840 -4.54 8.50 -6.83
N THR A 841 -4.45 9.62 -6.11
CA THR A 841 -5.19 9.81 -4.85
C THR A 841 -6.70 9.75 -5.06
N LEU A 842 -7.21 10.45 -6.10
CA LEU A 842 -8.63 10.39 -6.42
C LEU A 842 -9.05 9.01 -6.92
N ALA A 843 -8.22 8.34 -7.72
CA ALA A 843 -8.48 6.98 -8.18
C ALA A 843 -8.59 6.00 -7.00
N ASN A 844 -7.68 6.10 -6.02
CA ASN A 844 -7.73 5.30 -4.79
C ASN A 844 -9.02 5.59 -4.01
N GLY A 845 -9.38 6.87 -3.85
CA GLY A 845 -10.63 7.26 -3.20
C GLY A 845 -11.87 6.68 -3.87
N PHE A 846 -11.96 6.74 -5.19
CA PHE A 846 -13.06 6.12 -5.93
C PHE A 846 -13.02 4.59 -5.91
N THR A 847 -11.84 3.97 -5.76
CA THR A 847 -11.72 2.52 -5.56
C THR A 847 -12.36 2.10 -4.23
N TYR A 848 -12.13 2.84 -3.14
CA TYR A 848 -12.84 2.59 -1.87
C TYR A 848 -14.34 2.78 -2.01
N VAL A 849 -14.79 3.80 -2.75
CA VAL A 849 -16.22 4.01 -3.03
C VAL A 849 -16.83 2.79 -3.74
N GLU A 850 -16.21 2.30 -4.81
CA GLU A 850 -16.69 1.12 -5.53
C GLU A 850 -16.63 -0.15 -4.67
N TYR A 851 -15.60 -0.30 -3.84
CA TYR A 851 -15.46 -1.44 -2.95
C TYR A 851 -16.54 -1.47 -1.86
N TYR A 852 -16.81 -0.34 -1.20
CA TYR A 852 -17.87 -0.28 -0.19
C TYR A 852 -19.26 -0.44 -0.81
N LEU A 853 -19.49 0.07 -2.02
CA LEU A 853 -20.71 -0.20 -2.78
C LEU A 853 -20.85 -1.68 -3.15
N SER A 854 -19.77 -2.37 -3.53
CA SER A 854 -19.81 -3.80 -3.86
C SER A 854 -20.13 -4.67 -2.65
N ARG A 855 -19.82 -4.19 -1.43
CA ARG A 855 -20.25 -4.78 -0.15
C ARG A 855 -21.69 -4.45 0.25
N GLY A 856 -22.42 -3.65 -0.53
CA GLY A 856 -23.82 -3.30 -0.26
C GLY A 856 -24.01 -2.11 0.69
N MET A 857 -22.96 -1.33 0.99
CA MET A 857 -23.07 -0.13 1.83
C MET A 857 -23.65 1.05 1.04
N ASN A 858 -24.45 1.91 1.68
CA ASN A 858 -24.97 3.12 1.05
C ASN A 858 -23.90 4.22 1.03
N ILE A 859 -23.71 4.89 -0.11
CA ILE A 859 -22.74 5.99 -0.27
C ILE A 859 -22.92 7.10 0.77
N ASN A 860 -24.14 7.36 1.22
CA ASN A 860 -24.44 8.42 2.18
C ASN A 860 -24.10 8.04 3.63
N ASP A 861 -23.86 6.74 3.90
CA ASP A 861 -23.50 6.25 5.23
C ASP A 861 -21.97 6.28 5.45
N PHE A 862 -21.17 6.10 4.39
CA PHE A 862 -19.70 6.09 4.48
C PHE A 862 -19.01 7.28 3.79
N GLY A 863 -19.62 7.91 2.78
CA GLY A 863 -19.05 9.03 2.04
C GLY A 863 -18.55 10.18 2.94
N PRO A 864 -19.33 10.60 3.97
CA PRO A 864 -18.90 11.62 4.92
C PRO A 864 -17.69 11.24 5.78
N ASN A 865 -17.34 9.96 5.86
CA ASN A 865 -16.22 9.42 6.64
C ASN A 865 -14.94 9.27 5.80
N LEU A 866 -14.94 9.67 4.52
CA LEU A 866 -13.75 9.71 3.67
C LEU A 866 -13.00 11.03 3.86
N SER A 867 -11.74 10.93 4.28
CA SER A 867 -10.81 12.07 4.34
C SER A 867 -9.78 11.99 3.21
N PHE A 868 -9.19 13.14 2.83
CA PHE A 868 -8.13 13.23 1.84
C PHE A 868 -6.89 13.94 2.40
N PHE A 869 -5.70 13.51 1.98
CA PHE A 869 -4.42 14.09 2.39
C PHE A 869 -3.50 14.28 1.18
N PHE A 870 -3.11 15.53 0.89
CA PHE A 870 -2.24 15.89 -0.25
C PHE A 870 -0.94 16.53 0.24
N SER A 871 0.14 16.36 -0.53
CA SER A 871 1.37 17.16 -0.40
C SER A 871 1.25 18.46 -1.20
N ASN A 872 1.95 19.50 -0.75
CA ASN A 872 2.14 20.75 -1.48
C ASN A 872 3.64 20.99 -1.67
N GLY A 873 4.06 21.14 -2.93
CA GLY A 873 5.42 21.49 -3.31
C GLY A 873 5.50 22.86 -4.00
N ILE A 874 6.52 23.04 -4.83
CA ILE A 874 6.84 24.30 -5.51
C ILE A 874 6.23 24.42 -6.92
N ASP A 875 5.83 23.31 -7.54
CA ASP A 875 5.21 23.30 -8.86
C ASP A 875 3.89 24.11 -8.88
N PRO A 876 3.61 24.89 -9.93
CA PRO A 876 2.42 25.76 -9.98
C PRO A 876 1.09 25.06 -9.75
N GLU A 877 0.96 23.79 -10.14
CA GLU A 877 -0.27 23.00 -10.02
C GLU A 877 -0.68 22.77 -8.55
N TYR A 878 0.26 22.79 -7.60
CA TYR A 878 -0.03 22.69 -6.17
C TYR A 878 -0.94 23.82 -5.67
N ALA A 879 -0.90 25.00 -6.29
CA ALA A 879 -1.76 26.12 -5.92
C ALA A 879 -3.26 25.84 -6.13
N VAL A 880 -3.61 24.87 -6.98
CA VAL A 880 -5.00 24.55 -7.32
C VAL A 880 -5.42 23.11 -6.99
N ILE A 881 -4.51 22.27 -6.52
CA ILE A 881 -4.73 20.82 -6.32
C ILE A 881 -6.01 20.51 -5.53
N GLY A 882 -6.21 21.19 -4.39
CA GLY A 882 -7.39 20.99 -3.55
C GLY A 882 -8.69 21.47 -4.18
N ARG A 883 -8.64 22.53 -5.02
CA ARG A 883 -9.81 23.03 -5.76
C ARG A 883 -10.23 22.05 -6.84
N VAL A 884 -9.27 21.50 -7.58
CA VAL A 884 -9.51 20.50 -8.63
C VAL A 884 -10.05 19.21 -8.01
N ALA A 885 -9.44 18.74 -6.91
CA ALA A 885 -9.92 17.56 -6.18
C ALA A 885 -11.40 17.67 -5.81
N ARG A 886 -11.80 18.77 -5.16
CA ARG A 886 -13.20 19.02 -4.78
C ARG A 886 -14.15 19.01 -5.97
N LYS A 887 -13.78 19.69 -7.07
CA LYS A 887 -14.62 19.74 -8.27
C LYS A 887 -14.87 18.36 -8.87
N ILE A 888 -13.82 17.55 -9.02
CA ILE A 888 -13.92 16.20 -9.60
C ILE A 888 -14.78 15.31 -8.69
N CYS A 889 -14.49 15.31 -7.39
CA CYS A 889 -15.24 14.52 -6.41
C CYS A 889 -16.72 14.93 -6.37
N ALA A 890 -17.03 16.22 -6.24
CA ALA A 890 -18.40 16.69 -6.12
C ALA A 890 -19.26 16.30 -7.32
N LYS A 891 -18.75 16.54 -8.54
CA LYS A 891 -19.45 16.18 -9.78
C LYS A 891 -19.67 14.67 -9.89
N ALA A 892 -18.65 13.86 -9.57
CA ALA A 892 -18.74 12.42 -9.60
C ALA A 892 -19.75 11.89 -8.57
N LEU A 893 -19.62 12.29 -7.31
CA LEU A 893 -20.49 11.86 -6.21
C LEU A 893 -21.96 12.20 -6.50
N LYS A 894 -22.24 13.42 -6.96
CA LYS A 894 -23.60 13.85 -7.29
C LYS A 894 -24.17 13.13 -8.51
N ASN A 895 -23.46 13.17 -9.65
CA ASN A 895 -24.03 12.81 -10.94
C ASN A 895 -23.80 11.34 -11.33
N LYS A 896 -22.74 10.69 -10.81
CA LYS A 896 -22.44 9.28 -11.07
C LYS A 896 -22.96 8.37 -9.96
N TYR A 897 -22.78 8.77 -8.70
CA TYR A 897 -23.13 7.95 -7.54
C TYR A 897 -24.46 8.31 -6.87
N GLY A 898 -25.08 9.44 -7.24
CA GLY A 898 -26.34 9.87 -6.63
C GLY A 898 -26.22 10.19 -5.14
N ALA A 899 -25.03 10.56 -4.67
CA ALA A 899 -24.80 10.96 -3.30
C ALA A 899 -25.50 12.29 -2.99
N ASN A 900 -25.91 12.47 -1.73
CA ASN A 900 -26.45 13.73 -1.26
C ASN A 900 -25.33 14.78 -1.03
N GLU A 901 -25.68 15.96 -0.54
CA GLU A 901 -24.71 17.06 -0.34
C GLU A 901 -23.73 16.84 0.83
N ARG A 902 -24.02 15.90 1.73
CA ARG A 902 -23.24 15.61 2.94
C ARG A 902 -22.20 14.54 2.65
#